data_AF-A0A0C9QZ43-F1
#
_entry.id   AF-A0A0C9QZ43-F1
#
_cell.length_a   1.000
_cell.length_b   1.000
_cell.length_c   1.000
_cell.angle_alpha   90.00
_cell.angle_beta   90.00
_cell.angle_gamma   90.00
#
_symmetry.space_group_name_H-M   'P 1'
#
loop_
_entity.id
_entity.type
_entity.pdbx_description
1 polymer ?
#
loop_
_entity_poly.entity_id
_entity_poly.type
_entity_poly.pdbx_seq_one_letter_code
_entity_poly.pdbx_strand_id
1 'polypeptide(L)'
;PDFTPANVALWRRFHTSADAARLDRQNTVMITPVAGREDGPLERCTGEFVKMYTEPIEMEDGEGRVSTIRAHCYVFSSRSYCGDCGGLYVVDDNAFSGKILGFHFGGAVDGGALAVPLLRQHFEFLENAQEVRLPKFVIEDGEGEAPVCGAIYQGHVKQPPGMNMRTSIVKSMLHGHVQPTTVAPAQLGYILAPGGAGLRGLAKVCGDVPYVDPEKLYYAVESWKTLALSGKYPQEWRGKLTFEEAVAGVPDREYIKPMNRSTSAGYPWCLARKPGTKGKQGWLGFAEWDLTQRGALELRAEVERQDALLREGVLEPSVFNDTLKDETRPIEKVQAGKTRVFSAAPMCGVVLVRQYFGRFVDAITSNRIHNEVCVGIQAHGVDWTHMASRLLTVGNNIVAGDFTDYDGSLNPAILKAVFRMVNDWYADEWSAERMLLAEGLCHSYHVAGERVYRWTHSQPSGNPLTAILNSIYNSLVTRLAWMHLAELHGHAEFFPGATFNRHVRMVSYGDDNLISVDADVKHWFNMANLVEGYARAGMKYTSEAKDGVVYTVKRLQECSFLKRGFRRWRSFWLAPLQQNSINEALNWCHKNANTRDNLEEMARTQVAEWALHEKEKFEEMRSKIQMAVFQVMGRYIETVEQERYIQTMLFADYGTMFPLLCYS
;
A
#
# COMPACT_ATOMS: atom_id res chain seq x y z
N PRO A 1 -18.31 5.28 3.12
CA PRO A 1 -19.10 4.61 2.07
C PRO A 1 -18.24 3.56 1.36
N ASP A 2 -18.04 2.43 2.03
CA ASP A 2 -17.22 1.32 1.56
C ASP A 2 -18.04 0.04 1.74
N PHE A 3 -18.73 -0.43 0.70
CA PHE A 3 -19.26 -1.79 0.74
C PHE A 3 -19.30 -2.40 -0.65
N THR A 4 -18.74 -3.61 -0.69
CA THR A 4 -19.05 -4.67 -1.64
C THR A 4 -20.55 -4.73 -1.94
N PRO A 5 -20.99 -5.05 -3.16
CA PRO A 5 -22.39 -5.33 -3.41
C PRO A 5 -22.77 -6.59 -2.64
N ALA A 6 -23.27 -6.43 -1.41
CA ALA A 6 -24.25 -7.36 -0.91
C ALA A 6 -25.37 -7.35 -1.94
N ASN A 7 -25.72 -8.54 -2.43
CA ASN A 7 -26.80 -8.77 -3.36
C ASN A 7 -27.96 -7.79 -3.06
N VAL A 8 -28.56 -7.21 -4.10
CA VAL A 8 -29.75 -6.33 -4.06
C VAL A 8 -30.97 -7.05 -3.41
N ALA A 9 -30.76 -8.14 -2.68
CA ALA A 9 -31.70 -8.76 -1.75
C ALA A 9 -31.51 -8.28 -0.29
N LEU A 10 -30.30 -7.93 0.15
CA LEU A 10 -30.00 -7.65 1.57
C LEU A 10 -30.55 -6.29 2.02
N TRP A 11 -30.42 -5.24 1.20
CA TRP A 11 -30.93 -3.90 1.50
C TRP A 11 -32.46 -3.86 1.72
N ARG A 12 -33.20 -4.76 1.06
CA ARG A 12 -34.66 -4.94 1.29
C ARG A 12 -34.96 -5.48 2.69
N ARG A 13 -33.96 -5.91 3.47
CA ARG A 13 -34.12 -6.32 4.87
C ARG A 13 -34.05 -5.16 5.85
N PHE A 14 -33.75 -3.93 5.44
CA PHE A 14 -33.84 -2.76 6.31
C PHE A 14 -35.17 -2.03 6.13
N HIS A 15 -35.62 -1.32 7.17
CA HIS A 15 -36.78 -0.42 7.12
C HIS A 15 -36.32 1.02 6.82
N THR A 16 -37.24 1.87 6.38
CA THR A 16 -36.95 3.29 6.11
C THR A 16 -37.20 4.16 7.35
N SER A 17 -36.68 5.39 7.37
CA SER A 17 -37.06 6.38 8.40
C SER A 17 -38.57 6.63 8.46
N ALA A 18 -39.27 6.53 7.32
CA ALA A 18 -40.73 6.68 7.27
C ALA A 18 -41.45 5.48 7.90
N ASP A 19 -40.85 4.30 7.87
CA ASP A 19 -41.38 3.10 8.52
C ASP A 19 -41.19 3.12 10.05
N ALA A 20 -40.28 3.95 10.58
CA ALA A 20 -39.92 3.95 12.00
C ALA A 20 -41.12 4.25 12.92
N ALA A 21 -42.07 5.08 12.48
CA ALA A 21 -43.31 5.36 13.23
C ALA A 21 -44.24 4.14 13.33
N ARG A 22 -44.07 3.14 12.46
CA ARG A 22 -44.86 1.91 12.42
C ARG A 22 -44.18 0.75 13.19
N LEU A 23 -42.98 0.98 13.72
CA LEU A 23 -42.24 0.01 14.53
C LEU A 23 -42.67 0.02 16.00
N ASP A 24 -43.47 1.00 16.44
CA ASP A 24 -43.94 1.09 17.81
C ASP A 24 -44.58 -0.24 18.28
N ARG A 25 -44.05 -0.79 19.37
CA ARG A 25 -44.46 -2.07 19.99
C ARG A 25 -44.38 -3.30 19.09
N GLN A 26 -43.64 -3.25 17.99
CA GLN A 26 -43.37 -4.45 17.20
C GLN A 26 -42.47 -5.39 18.01
N ASN A 27 -42.78 -6.70 17.97
CA ASN A 27 -41.95 -7.72 18.59
C ASN A 27 -40.59 -7.80 17.90
N THR A 28 -39.55 -7.93 18.69
CA THR A 28 -38.16 -7.96 18.25
C THR A 28 -37.41 -9.08 18.94
N VAL A 29 -36.45 -9.63 18.22
CA VAL A 29 -35.50 -10.61 18.73
C VAL A 29 -34.12 -10.04 18.57
N MET A 30 -33.38 -9.91 19.67
CA MET A 30 -31.95 -9.70 19.66
C MET A 30 -31.28 -11.06 19.48
N ILE A 31 -30.44 -11.15 18.46
CA ILE A 31 -29.63 -12.33 18.14
C ILE A 31 -28.20 -11.99 18.54
N THR A 32 -27.68 -12.63 19.58
CA THR A 32 -26.30 -12.45 20.04
C THR A 32 -25.49 -13.75 19.86
N PRO A 33 -24.21 -13.67 19.48
CA PRO A 33 -23.28 -14.77 19.69
C PRO A 33 -23.06 -14.95 21.19
N VAL A 34 -23.10 -16.18 21.70
CA VAL A 34 -22.79 -16.46 23.11
C VAL A 34 -21.38 -15.96 23.43
N ALA A 35 -21.29 -15.08 24.44
CA ALA A 35 -20.03 -14.48 24.86
C ALA A 35 -18.94 -15.54 25.04
N GLY A 36 -17.87 -15.45 24.23
CA GLY A 36 -16.67 -16.29 24.33
C GLY A 36 -16.60 -17.50 23.40
N ARG A 37 -17.55 -17.72 22.47
CA ARG A 37 -17.41 -18.72 21.39
C ARG A 37 -17.95 -18.20 20.07
N GLU A 38 -17.06 -17.97 19.09
CA GLU A 38 -17.43 -17.58 17.72
C GLU A 38 -18.36 -18.61 17.03
N ASP A 39 -18.34 -19.88 17.50
CA ASP A 39 -19.20 -20.99 17.02
C ASP A 39 -20.24 -21.48 18.06
N GLY A 40 -20.59 -20.66 19.05
CA GLY A 40 -21.59 -21.01 20.07
C GLY A 40 -23.05 -20.99 19.55
N PRO A 41 -24.00 -21.68 20.22
CA PRO A 41 -25.42 -21.54 19.88
C PRO A 41 -25.85 -20.08 20.01
N LEU A 42 -26.62 -19.54 19.08
CA LEU A 42 -27.11 -18.16 19.15
C LEU A 42 -28.08 -17.99 20.33
N GLU A 43 -27.83 -17.01 21.20
CA GLU A 43 -28.79 -16.60 22.22
C GLU A 43 -29.83 -15.65 21.62
N ARG A 44 -31.07 -15.81 22.04
CA ARG A 44 -32.22 -15.02 21.57
C ARG A 44 -32.86 -14.33 22.75
N CYS A 45 -32.78 -13.01 22.78
CA CYS A 45 -33.53 -12.20 23.73
C CYS A 45 -34.72 -11.56 23.03
N THR A 46 -35.93 -11.83 23.50
CA THR A 46 -37.15 -11.21 22.95
C THR A 46 -37.46 -9.92 23.69
N GLY A 47 -38.04 -8.96 22.97
CA GLY A 47 -38.54 -7.71 23.52
C GLY A 47 -39.34 -6.97 22.47
N GLU A 48 -39.67 -5.72 22.73
CA GLU A 48 -40.41 -4.85 21.82
C GLU A 48 -39.57 -3.63 21.47
N PHE A 49 -39.75 -3.12 20.26
CA PHE A 49 -39.29 -1.77 19.95
C PHE A 49 -40.14 -0.76 20.75
N VAL A 50 -39.46 0.13 21.48
CA VAL A 50 -40.11 1.11 22.36
C VAL A 50 -40.17 2.48 21.70
N LYS A 51 -39.01 3.01 21.29
CA LYS A 51 -38.92 4.36 20.69
C LYS A 51 -37.57 4.59 20.02
N MET A 52 -37.54 5.62 19.18
CA MET A 52 -36.30 6.27 18.76
C MET A 52 -35.94 7.37 19.76
N TYR A 53 -34.70 7.37 20.25
CA TYR A 53 -34.13 8.44 21.05
C TYR A 53 -33.35 9.38 20.13
N THR A 54 -33.59 10.68 20.26
CA THR A 54 -32.96 11.73 19.43
C THR A 54 -32.22 12.77 20.26
N GLU A 55 -32.36 12.72 21.58
CA GLU A 55 -31.70 13.62 22.51
C GLU A 55 -30.30 13.09 22.90
N PRO A 56 -29.39 13.96 23.38
CA PRO A 56 -28.11 13.51 23.91
C PRO A 56 -28.30 12.51 25.05
N ILE A 57 -27.47 11.48 25.08
CA ILE A 57 -27.47 10.42 26.11
C ILE A 57 -26.15 10.48 26.85
N GLU A 58 -26.20 10.43 28.19
CA GLU A 58 -25.00 10.20 29.00
C GLU A 58 -24.69 8.70 29.03
N MET A 59 -23.49 8.34 28.62
CA MET A 59 -22.98 6.99 28.62
C MET A 59 -21.76 6.87 29.52
N GLU A 60 -21.80 5.89 30.43
CA GLU A 60 -20.67 5.48 31.25
C GLU A 60 -19.99 4.29 30.59
N ASP A 61 -18.67 4.37 30.38
CA ASP A 61 -17.89 3.24 29.88
C ASP A 61 -17.52 2.23 30.98
N GLY A 62 -16.89 1.11 30.61
CA GLY A 62 -16.44 0.09 31.56
C GLY A 62 -15.36 0.54 32.55
N GLU A 63 -14.82 1.75 32.39
CA GLU A 63 -13.84 2.38 33.29
C GLU A 63 -14.47 3.50 34.14
N GLY A 64 -15.79 3.71 34.05
CA GLY A 64 -16.53 4.71 34.82
C GLY A 64 -16.47 6.13 34.25
N ARG A 65 -15.99 6.31 33.01
CA ARG A 65 -15.96 7.63 32.36
C ARG A 65 -17.31 7.94 31.73
N VAL A 66 -17.87 9.10 32.09
CA VAL A 66 -19.13 9.58 31.53
C VAL A 66 -18.85 10.44 30.29
N SER A 67 -19.53 10.11 29.20
CA SER A 67 -19.49 10.84 27.93
C SER A 67 -20.92 11.16 27.47
N THR A 68 -21.14 12.36 26.94
CA THR A 68 -22.43 12.71 26.32
C THR A 68 -22.35 12.42 24.84
N ILE A 69 -23.18 11.50 24.36
CA ILE A 69 -23.24 11.12 22.95
C ILE A 69 -24.54 11.65 22.37
N ARG A 70 -24.42 12.45 21.29
CA ARG A 70 -25.55 12.74 20.41
C ARG A 70 -25.73 11.59 19.44
N ALA A 71 -26.56 10.61 19.80
CA ALA A 71 -26.86 9.47 18.96
C ALA A 71 -28.37 9.38 18.69
N HIS A 72 -28.72 9.18 17.42
CA HIS A 72 -30.02 8.63 17.07
C HIS A 72 -29.98 7.14 17.39
N CYS A 73 -30.68 6.69 18.43
CA CYS A 73 -30.67 5.28 18.83
C CYS A 73 -32.07 4.69 18.97
N TYR A 74 -32.17 3.38 18.86
CA TYR A 74 -33.38 2.61 19.13
C TYR A 74 -33.35 2.04 20.52
N VAL A 75 -34.49 2.14 21.21
CA VAL A 75 -34.70 1.58 22.53
C VAL A 75 -35.60 0.36 22.42
N PHE A 76 -35.18 -0.73 23.04
CA PHE A 76 -35.92 -1.99 23.11
C PHE A 76 -36.22 -2.33 24.57
N SER A 77 -37.35 -3.00 24.82
CA SER A 77 -37.70 -3.49 26.17
C SER A 77 -36.95 -4.76 26.58
N SER A 78 -36.18 -5.36 25.65
CA SER A 78 -35.32 -6.49 25.94
C SER A 78 -34.26 -6.14 26.99
N ARG A 79 -33.95 -7.09 27.86
CA ARG A 79 -32.83 -6.96 28.79
C ARG A 79 -31.54 -7.28 28.04
N SER A 80 -30.52 -6.46 28.27
CA SER A 80 -29.17 -6.69 27.77
C SER A 80 -28.20 -6.80 28.93
N TYR A 81 -27.12 -7.53 28.72
CA TYR A 81 -26.03 -7.74 29.67
C TYR A 81 -24.69 -7.37 29.03
N CYS A 82 -23.67 -7.15 29.86
CA CYS A 82 -22.32 -6.97 29.39
C CYS A 82 -21.89 -8.16 28.51
N GLY A 83 -21.55 -7.90 27.25
CA GLY A 83 -21.20 -8.93 26.27
C GLY A 83 -22.18 -9.05 25.10
N ASP A 84 -23.37 -8.46 25.20
CA ASP A 84 -24.37 -8.49 24.10
C ASP A 84 -24.06 -7.49 22.97
N CYS A 85 -23.06 -6.60 23.15
CA CYS A 85 -22.69 -5.58 22.17
C CYS A 85 -22.35 -6.22 20.82
N GLY A 86 -22.91 -5.65 19.74
CA GLY A 86 -22.85 -6.23 18.40
C GLY A 86 -24.01 -7.18 18.06
N GLY A 87 -24.87 -7.51 19.03
CA GLY A 87 -26.10 -8.27 18.80
C GLY A 87 -27.02 -7.61 17.77
N LEU A 88 -27.70 -8.39 16.94
CA LEU A 88 -28.56 -7.89 15.88
C LEU A 88 -30.03 -7.91 16.30
N TYR A 89 -30.71 -6.77 16.19
CA TYR A 89 -32.16 -6.70 16.38
C TYR A 89 -32.90 -6.98 15.08
N VAL A 90 -33.77 -7.98 15.11
CA VAL A 90 -34.63 -8.37 13.98
C VAL A 90 -36.10 -8.31 14.42
N VAL A 91 -36.98 -7.82 13.55
CA VAL A 91 -38.43 -7.80 13.79
C VAL A 91 -39.02 -9.20 13.58
N ASP A 92 -39.75 -9.65 14.58
CA ASP A 92 -40.48 -10.93 14.61
C ASP A 92 -42.00 -10.67 14.65
N ASP A 93 -42.49 -9.92 13.66
CA ASP A 93 -43.91 -9.56 13.50
C ASP A 93 -44.29 -9.48 12.01
N ASN A 94 -45.56 -9.66 11.66
CA ASN A 94 -46.07 -9.87 10.30
C ASN A 94 -45.85 -8.67 9.36
N ALA A 95 -45.94 -7.43 9.85
CA ALA A 95 -45.85 -6.24 9.00
C ALA A 95 -44.42 -5.91 8.55
N PHE A 96 -43.42 -6.32 9.34
CA PHE A 96 -42.00 -6.04 9.13
C PHE A 96 -41.13 -7.31 9.30
N SER A 97 -41.70 -8.48 9.02
CA SER A 97 -41.07 -9.76 9.34
C SER A 97 -39.67 -9.91 8.72
N GLY A 98 -38.70 -10.23 9.58
CA GLY A 98 -37.31 -10.43 9.17
C GLY A 98 -36.61 -9.14 8.74
N LYS A 99 -37.11 -7.97 9.14
CA LYS A 99 -36.41 -6.69 9.00
C LYS A 99 -35.37 -6.52 10.09
N ILE A 100 -34.19 -6.04 9.73
CA ILE A 100 -33.09 -5.74 10.64
C ILE A 100 -33.23 -4.28 11.10
N LEU A 101 -33.28 -4.06 12.40
CA LEU A 101 -33.47 -2.73 12.98
C LEU A 101 -32.18 -2.04 13.40
N GLY A 102 -31.18 -2.78 13.88
CA GLY A 102 -29.98 -2.18 14.44
C GLY A 102 -29.01 -3.14 15.12
N PHE A 103 -27.83 -2.63 15.45
CA PHE A 103 -26.83 -3.33 16.28
C PHE A 103 -26.90 -2.84 17.73
N HIS A 104 -27.02 -3.77 18.67
CA HIS A 104 -26.95 -3.49 20.10
C HIS A 104 -25.61 -2.85 20.46
N PHE A 105 -25.62 -1.79 21.28
CA PHE A 105 -24.39 -1.13 21.75
C PHE A 105 -24.39 -0.78 23.24
N GLY A 106 -25.49 -1.00 23.96
CA GLY A 106 -25.53 -0.74 25.40
C GLY A 106 -26.90 -0.94 26.03
N GLY A 107 -26.95 -1.00 27.36
CA GLY A 107 -28.18 -1.04 28.15
C GLY A 107 -28.59 0.34 28.66
N ALA A 108 -29.89 0.56 28.87
CA ALA A 108 -30.39 1.76 29.54
C ALA A 108 -30.50 1.53 31.06
N VAL A 109 -30.14 2.56 31.86
CA VAL A 109 -30.18 2.51 33.34
C VAL A 109 -31.60 2.23 33.85
N ASP A 110 -32.61 2.76 33.17
CA ASP A 110 -34.03 2.62 33.53
C ASP A 110 -34.63 1.28 33.07
N GLY A 111 -33.80 0.38 32.52
CA GLY A 111 -34.21 -0.87 31.91
C GLY A 111 -34.45 -0.75 30.40
N GLY A 112 -33.99 -1.76 29.68
CA GLY A 112 -34.06 -1.82 28.21
C GLY A 112 -32.67 -1.85 27.58
N ALA A 113 -32.65 -1.94 26.26
CA ALA A 113 -31.45 -2.07 25.46
C ALA A 113 -31.43 -1.03 24.33
N LEU A 114 -30.24 -0.59 23.96
CA LEU A 114 -29.98 0.45 22.98
C LEU A 114 -29.33 -0.17 21.74
N ALA A 115 -29.80 0.23 20.56
CA ALA A 115 -29.20 -0.16 19.29
C ALA A 115 -28.95 1.03 18.37
N VAL A 116 -27.88 0.96 17.59
CA VAL A 116 -27.62 1.89 16.49
C VAL A 116 -28.56 1.51 15.35
N PRO A 117 -29.42 2.43 14.87
CA PRO A 117 -30.41 2.12 13.86
C PRO A 117 -29.74 1.82 12.52
N LEU A 118 -30.19 0.75 11.86
CA LEU A 118 -29.81 0.41 10.50
C LEU A 118 -31.00 0.66 9.58
N LEU A 119 -30.98 1.82 8.92
CA LEU A 119 -32.02 2.25 8.01
C LEU A 119 -31.64 1.91 6.57
N ARG A 120 -32.62 1.66 5.72
CA ARG A 120 -32.41 1.51 4.27
C ARG A 120 -31.66 2.70 3.69
N GLN A 121 -31.94 3.93 4.16
CA GLN A 121 -31.25 5.13 3.67
C GLN A 121 -29.77 5.17 4.03
N HIS A 122 -29.36 4.49 5.11
CA HIS A 122 -27.94 4.30 5.41
C HIS A 122 -27.24 3.49 4.32
N PHE A 123 -27.98 2.75 3.50
CA PHE A 123 -27.51 1.91 2.41
C PHE A 123 -27.97 2.37 1.03
N GLU A 124 -28.60 3.54 0.88
CA GLU A 124 -29.04 4.06 -0.44
C GLU A 124 -27.87 4.25 -1.41
N PHE A 125 -26.65 4.46 -0.89
CA PHE A 125 -25.44 4.45 -1.70
C PHE A 125 -25.20 3.11 -2.44
N LEU A 126 -25.80 2.01 -1.98
CA LEU A 126 -25.79 0.71 -2.66
C LEU A 126 -26.81 0.62 -3.82
N GLU A 127 -27.76 1.55 -3.96
CA GLU A 127 -28.67 1.56 -5.12
C GLU A 127 -27.92 1.86 -6.42
N ASN A 128 -26.77 2.56 -6.32
CA ASN A 128 -25.81 2.77 -7.41
C ASN A 128 -24.61 1.81 -7.33
N ALA A 129 -24.74 0.69 -6.61
CA ALA A 129 -23.64 -0.27 -6.45
C ALA A 129 -23.20 -0.79 -7.83
N GLN A 130 -21.89 -0.73 -8.03
CA GLN A 130 -21.23 -1.14 -9.26
C GLN A 130 -21.49 -2.63 -9.51
N GLU A 131 -21.86 -3.00 -10.74
CA GLU A 131 -21.97 -4.41 -11.12
C GLU A 131 -20.54 -4.99 -11.16
N VAL A 132 -20.24 -5.92 -10.26
CA VAL A 132 -18.99 -6.67 -10.30
C VAL A 132 -19.25 -8.00 -11.00
N ARG A 133 -18.54 -8.24 -12.10
CA ARG A 133 -18.60 -9.49 -12.86
C ARG A 133 -17.28 -10.22 -12.71
N LEU A 134 -17.28 -11.42 -12.12
CA LEU A 134 -16.05 -12.19 -12.00
C LEU A 134 -15.53 -12.59 -13.39
N PRO A 135 -14.19 -12.65 -13.59
CA PRO A 135 -13.64 -13.10 -14.85
C PRO A 135 -14.09 -14.53 -15.18
N LYS A 136 -14.34 -14.80 -16.46
CA LYS A 136 -14.88 -16.09 -16.96
C LYS A 136 -14.09 -17.35 -16.57
N PHE A 137 -12.83 -17.19 -16.19
CA PHE A 137 -11.96 -18.29 -15.77
C PHE A 137 -12.12 -18.67 -14.29
N VAL A 138 -12.84 -17.85 -13.50
CA VAL A 138 -13.20 -18.13 -12.11
C VAL A 138 -14.48 -18.96 -12.12
N ILE A 139 -14.45 -20.10 -11.43
CA ILE A 139 -15.63 -20.93 -11.22
C ILE A 139 -16.20 -20.58 -9.86
N GLU A 140 -17.42 -20.04 -9.87
CA GLU A 140 -18.21 -19.81 -8.68
C GLU A 140 -18.91 -21.11 -8.28
N ASP A 141 -18.50 -21.67 -7.16
CA ASP A 141 -19.09 -22.86 -6.53
C ASP A 141 -19.86 -22.52 -5.25
N GLY A 142 -19.75 -21.29 -4.73
CA GLY A 142 -20.50 -20.78 -3.58
C GLY A 142 -20.12 -21.38 -2.23
N GLU A 143 -19.26 -22.38 -2.23
CA GLU A 143 -18.85 -23.17 -1.05
C GLU A 143 -17.32 -23.21 -1.00
N GLY A 144 -16.72 -22.48 -0.06
CA GLY A 144 -15.27 -22.53 0.14
C GLY A 144 -14.75 -21.48 1.13
N GLU A 145 -13.47 -21.63 1.47
CA GLU A 145 -12.79 -20.78 2.43
C GLU A 145 -11.64 -20.01 1.76
N ALA A 146 -11.52 -18.73 2.11
CA ALA A 146 -10.35 -17.95 1.72
C ALA A 146 -9.09 -18.53 2.39
N PRO A 147 -7.91 -18.42 1.76
CA PRO A 147 -6.67 -18.93 2.34
C PRO A 147 -6.26 -18.31 3.69
N VAL A 148 -6.79 -17.13 4.01
CA VAL A 148 -6.46 -16.35 5.20
C VAL A 148 -7.71 -15.65 5.73
N CYS A 149 -7.71 -15.37 7.05
CA CYS A 149 -8.68 -14.50 7.71
C CYS A 149 -8.77 -13.12 7.05
N GLY A 150 -9.92 -12.46 7.19
CA GLY A 150 -10.15 -11.11 6.65
C GLY A 150 -10.30 -11.04 5.13
N ALA A 151 -10.09 -12.15 4.41
CA ALA A 151 -10.36 -12.28 2.99
C ALA A 151 -11.66 -13.05 2.72
N ILE A 152 -12.26 -12.79 1.56
CA ILE A 152 -13.56 -13.36 1.18
C ILE A 152 -13.35 -14.30 0.00
N TYR A 153 -13.78 -15.55 0.13
CA TYR A 153 -13.72 -16.53 -0.94
C TYR A 153 -14.58 -16.10 -2.15
N GLN A 154 -14.09 -16.31 -3.37
CA GLN A 154 -14.77 -15.91 -4.61
C GLN A 154 -14.90 -17.08 -5.61
N GLY A 155 -14.49 -18.29 -5.22
CA GLY A 155 -14.47 -19.46 -6.08
C GLY A 155 -13.06 -19.99 -6.35
N HIS A 156 -12.92 -20.79 -7.40
CA HIS A 156 -11.66 -21.44 -7.74
C HIS A 156 -11.32 -21.35 -9.23
N VAL A 157 -10.09 -21.72 -9.59
CA VAL A 157 -9.63 -21.85 -10.97
C VAL A 157 -9.33 -23.30 -11.32
N LYS A 158 -9.58 -23.70 -12.57
CA LYS A 158 -9.28 -25.05 -13.06
C LYS A 158 -7.78 -25.37 -13.08
N GLN A 159 -6.95 -24.37 -13.38
CA GLN A 159 -5.52 -24.53 -13.49
C GLN A 159 -4.81 -23.46 -12.67
N PRO A 160 -4.11 -23.82 -11.58
CA PRO A 160 -3.43 -22.87 -10.72
C PRO A 160 -2.20 -22.25 -11.42
N PRO A 161 -1.77 -21.04 -11.02
CA PRO A 161 -0.53 -20.46 -11.51
C PRO A 161 0.68 -21.31 -11.10
N GLY A 162 1.68 -21.39 -11.99
CA GLY A 162 2.96 -22.00 -11.66
C GLY A 162 3.71 -21.21 -10.59
N MET A 163 4.41 -21.91 -9.70
CA MET A 163 5.19 -21.32 -8.59
C MET A 163 6.68 -21.66 -8.69
N ASN A 164 7.52 -20.69 -8.35
CA ASN A 164 8.96 -20.90 -8.22
C ASN A 164 9.26 -21.50 -6.86
N MET A 165 9.68 -22.77 -6.87
CA MET A 165 9.98 -23.53 -5.64
C MET A 165 11.45 -23.46 -5.22
N ARG A 166 12.31 -22.83 -6.02
CA ARG A 166 13.76 -22.74 -5.79
C ARG A 166 14.26 -21.34 -6.11
N THR A 167 15.17 -20.85 -5.28
CA THR A 167 15.78 -19.54 -5.49
C THR A 167 16.67 -19.56 -6.74
N SER A 168 16.66 -18.46 -7.47
CA SER A 168 17.59 -18.19 -8.56
C SER A 168 18.89 -17.53 -8.07
N ILE A 169 18.94 -17.16 -6.79
CA ILE A 169 20.06 -16.49 -6.14
C ILE A 169 21.07 -17.53 -5.65
N VAL A 170 22.34 -17.33 -6.01
CA VAL A 170 23.46 -18.21 -5.68
C VAL A 170 24.58 -17.41 -5.02
N LYS A 171 25.47 -18.12 -4.33
CA LYS A 171 26.73 -17.53 -3.85
C LYS A 171 27.57 -17.10 -5.06
N SER A 172 28.05 -15.87 -5.04
CA SER A 172 29.00 -15.38 -6.04
C SER A 172 30.39 -16.03 -5.86
N MET A 173 31.29 -15.82 -6.82
CA MET A 173 32.71 -16.17 -6.63
C MET A 173 33.35 -15.39 -5.47
N LEU A 174 32.90 -14.16 -5.19
CA LEU A 174 33.45 -13.28 -4.15
C LEU A 174 32.79 -13.49 -2.77
N HIS A 175 31.92 -14.50 -2.63
CA HIS A 175 31.15 -14.74 -1.41
C HIS A 175 32.06 -14.95 -0.19
N GLY A 176 31.92 -14.08 0.81
CA GLY A 176 32.70 -14.12 2.04
C GLY A 176 34.14 -13.59 1.93
N HIS A 177 34.60 -13.20 0.74
CA HIS A 177 35.98 -12.75 0.51
C HIS A 177 36.22 -11.27 0.87
N VAL A 178 35.20 -10.42 0.74
CA VAL A 178 35.29 -9.01 1.16
C VAL A 178 34.85 -8.83 2.61
N GLN A 179 33.72 -9.45 2.96
CA GLN A 179 33.23 -9.57 4.32
C GLN A 179 32.26 -10.77 4.46
N PRO A 180 32.06 -11.30 5.68
CA PRO A 180 31.01 -12.28 5.94
C PRO A 180 29.62 -11.77 5.55
N THR A 181 28.76 -12.67 5.09
CA THR A 181 27.37 -12.35 4.77
C THR A 181 26.48 -12.35 6.00
N THR A 182 25.51 -11.45 6.01
CA THR A 182 24.46 -11.28 7.05
C THR A 182 23.08 -11.65 6.53
N VAL A 183 22.98 -12.04 5.26
CA VAL A 183 21.74 -12.36 4.57
C VAL A 183 21.82 -13.74 3.91
N ALA A 184 20.66 -14.32 3.63
CA ALA A 184 20.53 -15.54 2.84
C ALA A 184 19.32 -15.43 1.90
N PRO A 185 19.26 -16.20 0.81
CA PRO A 185 18.07 -16.31 -0.02
C PRO A 185 16.84 -16.70 0.82
N ALA A 186 15.71 -16.06 0.55
CA ALA A 186 14.46 -16.34 1.24
C ALA A 186 14.00 -17.78 1.00
N GLN A 187 13.25 -18.33 1.97
CA GLN A 187 12.65 -19.65 1.85
C GLN A 187 11.49 -19.58 0.86
N LEU A 188 11.58 -20.34 -0.24
CA LEU A 188 10.51 -20.52 -1.21
C LEU A 188 9.83 -21.88 -1.00
N GLY A 189 8.56 -21.96 -1.39
CA GLY A 189 7.73 -23.15 -1.19
C GLY A 189 6.31 -22.93 -1.73
N TYR A 190 5.42 -23.89 -1.48
CA TYR A 190 4.01 -23.77 -1.86
C TYR A 190 3.36 -22.64 -1.07
N ILE A 191 2.65 -21.74 -1.75
CA ILE A 191 2.05 -20.55 -1.13
C ILE A 191 1.02 -20.91 -0.05
N LEU A 192 0.26 -22.00 -0.25
CA LEU A 192 -0.75 -22.48 0.68
C LEU A 192 -0.27 -23.61 1.62
N ALA A 193 1.04 -23.83 1.74
CA ALA A 193 1.56 -24.84 2.66
C ALA A 193 1.14 -24.50 4.11
N PRO A 194 0.52 -25.43 4.86
CA PRO A 194 0.17 -25.22 6.27
C PRO A 194 1.42 -24.84 7.08
N GLY A 195 1.34 -23.74 7.83
CA GLY A 195 2.50 -23.21 8.58
C GLY A 195 3.68 -22.75 7.70
N GLY A 196 3.48 -22.62 6.39
CA GLY A 196 4.49 -22.17 5.44
C GLY A 196 4.65 -20.64 5.41
N ALA A 197 5.71 -20.18 4.74
CA ALA A 197 5.99 -18.75 4.60
C ALA A 197 4.91 -18.01 3.79
N GLY A 198 4.20 -18.69 2.87
CA GLY A 198 3.14 -18.11 2.06
C GLY A 198 1.93 -17.67 2.87
N LEU A 199 1.29 -18.58 3.60
CA LEU A 199 0.17 -18.25 4.49
C LEU A 199 0.56 -17.19 5.54
N ARG A 200 1.76 -17.28 6.13
CA ARG A 200 2.27 -16.24 7.04
C ARG A 200 2.36 -14.86 6.39
N GLY A 201 2.84 -14.79 5.14
CA GLY A 201 2.94 -13.53 4.41
C GLY A 201 1.58 -12.99 3.94
N LEU A 202 0.62 -13.87 3.66
CA LEU A 202 -0.76 -13.50 3.31
C LEU A 202 -1.57 -13.03 4.51
N ALA A 203 -1.25 -13.48 5.73
CA ALA A 203 -1.94 -13.07 6.96
C ALA A 203 -1.84 -11.56 7.26
N LYS A 204 -1.04 -10.81 6.51
CA LYS A 204 -0.98 -9.34 6.60
C LYS A 204 -2.33 -8.64 6.38
N VAL A 205 -3.28 -9.28 5.70
CA VAL A 205 -4.63 -8.75 5.45
C VAL A 205 -5.69 -9.27 6.43
N CYS A 206 -5.28 -9.98 7.47
CA CYS A 206 -6.22 -10.43 8.52
C CYS A 206 -6.57 -9.34 9.53
N GLY A 207 -5.82 -8.23 9.58
CA GLY A 207 -6.07 -7.15 10.52
C GLY A 207 -7.28 -6.31 10.11
N ASP A 208 -8.00 -5.78 11.09
CA ASP A 208 -9.04 -4.80 10.82
C ASP A 208 -8.43 -3.42 10.56
N VAL A 209 -9.12 -2.61 9.76
CA VAL A 209 -8.79 -1.20 9.52
C VAL A 209 -9.77 -0.31 10.30
N PRO A 210 -9.29 0.71 11.01
CA PRO A 210 -10.16 1.54 11.84
C PRO A 210 -11.04 2.45 11.00
N TYR A 211 -12.10 2.97 11.62
CA TYR A 211 -12.87 4.06 11.05
C TYR A 211 -12.01 5.31 10.91
N VAL A 212 -12.12 5.99 9.76
CA VAL A 212 -11.44 7.26 9.48
C VAL A 212 -12.51 8.35 9.38
N ASP A 213 -12.37 9.38 10.19
CA ASP A 213 -13.23 10.56 10.19
C ASP A 213 -13.21 11.23 8.79
N PRO A 214 -14.36 11.31 8.09
CA PRO A 214 -14.45 11.89 6.75
C PRO A 214 -14.08 13.38 6.68
N GLU A 215 -14.37 14.15 7.73
CA GLU A 215 -14.05 15.58 7.80
C GLU A 215 -12.54 15.78 7.94
N LYS A 216 -11.89 15.04 8.84
CA LYS A 216 -10.42 15.07 8.95
C LYS A 216 -9.77 14.61 7.66
N LEU A 217 -10.26 13.52 7.06
CA LEU A 217 -9.73 13.04 5.78
C LEU A 217 -9.87 14.10 4.67
N TYR A 218 -11.00 14.81 4.62
CA TYR A 218 -11.18 15.93 3.69
C TYR A 218 -10.11 17.02 3.89
N TYR A 219 -9.87 17.46 5.13
CA TYR A 219 -8.84 18.46 5.42
C TYR A 219 -7.41 17.98 5.12
N ALA A 220 -7.12 16.70 5.37
CA ALA A 220 -5.83 16.10 5.00
C ALA A 220 -5.62 16.13 3.47
N VAL A 221 -6.65 15.78 2.70
CA VAL A 221 -6.63 15.80 1.23
C VAL A 221 -6.45 17.22 0.69
N GLU A 222 -7.23 18.19 1.17
CA GLU A 222 -7.14 19.58 0.69
C GLU A 222 -5.79 20.23 1.04
N SER A 223 -5.25 19.92 2.22
CA SER A 223 -3.89 20.33 2.60
C SER A 223 -2.84 19.79 1.63
N TRP A 224 -2.91 18.51 1.27
CA TRP A 224 -1.97 17.93 0.32
C TRP A 224 -2.16 18.48 -1.10
N LYS A 225 -3.40 18.60 -1.58
CA LYS A 225 -3.72 19.18 -2.90
C LYS A 225 -3.14 20.58 -3.07
N THR A 226 -3.26 21.43 -2.05
CA THR A 226 -2.68 22.79 -2.05
C THR A 226 -1.17 22.78 -2.27
N LEU A 227 -0.47 21.79 -1.74
CA LEU A 227 0.98 21.64 -1.91
C LEU A 227 1.34 21.00 -3.26
N ALA A 228 0.73 19.86 -3.57
CA ALA A 228 1.17 18.96 -4.65
C ALA A 228 0.58 19.31 -6.02
N LEU A 229 -0.64 19.88 -6.05
CA LEU A 229 -1.39 20.14 -7.28
C LEU A 229 -1.54 21.63 -7.60
N SER A 230 -0.85 22.52 -6.87
CA SER A 230 -0.84 23.97 -7.15
C SER A 230 -0.07 24.35 -8.41
N GLY A 231 0.69 23.42 -9.00
CA GLY A 231 1.37 23.61 -10.28
C GLY A 231 0.39 23.71 -11.45
N LYS A 232 0.71 24.54 -12.44
CA LYS A 232 -0.03 24.59 -13.71
C LYS A 232 0.32 23.36 -14.53
N TYR A 233 -0.45 22.28 -14.39
CA TYR A 233 -0.43 21.16 -15.32
C TYR A 233 -1.28 21.51 -16.54
N PRO A 234 -0.68 21.62 -17.74
CA PRO A 234 -1.43 21.91 -18.95
C PRO A 234 -2.54 20.87 -19.18
N GLN A 235 -3.68 21.30 -19.74
CA GLN A 235 -4.83 20.41 -19.90
C GLN A 235 -4.51 19.25 -20.87
N GLU A 236 -3.64 19.47 -21.84
CA GLU A 236 -3.14 18.46 -22.78
C GLU A 236 -2.24 17.39 -22.14
N TRP A 237 -1.88 17.57 -20.86
CA TRP A 237 -1.17 16.57 -20.06
C TRP A 237 -2.14 15.64 -19.31
N ARG A 238 -3.45 15.84 -19.48
CA ARG A 238 -4.52 15.04 -18.86
C ARG A 238 -5.17 14.14 -19.90
N GLY A 239 -6.03 13.24 -19.44
CA GLY A 239 -6.73 12.28 -20.28
C GLY A 239 -6.11 10.88 -20.28
N LYS A 240 -6.83 9.98 -20.92
CA LYS A 240 -6.48 8.56 -21.00
C LYS A 240 -5.39 8.30 -22.04
N LEU A 241 -4.42 7.44 -21.72
CA LEU A 241 -3.42 6.99 -22.70
C LEU A 241 -4.02 6.00 -23.71
N THR A 242 -3.48 5.99 -24.93
CA THR A 242 -3.77 4.93 -25.88
C THR A 242 -3.17 3.60 -25.44
N PHE A 243 -3.56 2.50 -26.10
CA PHE A 243 -2.98 1.18 -25.86
C PHE A 243 -1.46 1.20 -26.13
N GLU A 244 -1.03 1.84 -27.22
CA GLU A 244 0.36 1.96 -27.61
C GLU A 244 1.17 2.75 -26.57
N GLU A 245 0.66 3.91 -26.15
CA GLU A 245 1.30 4.74 -25.12
C GLU A 245 1.42 3.98 -23.80
N ALA A 246 0.37 3.26 -23.39
CA ALA A 246 0.38 2.47 -22.18
C ALA A 246 1.37 1.29 -22.27
N VAL A 247 1.56 0.66 -23.43
CA VAL A 247 2.42 -0.53 -23.58
C VAL A 247 3.87 -0.16 -23.86
N ALA A 248 4.10 0.68 -24.88
CA ALA A 248 5.43 1.05 -25.38
C ALA A 248 5.98 2.33 -24.75
N GLY A 249 5.19 3.03 -23.92
CA GLY A 249 5.58 4.29 -23.33
C GLY A 249 5.37 5.48 -24.27
N VAL A 250 5.69 6.68 -23.78
CA VAL A 250 5.60 7.92 -24.55
C VAL A 250 7.01 8.51 -24.66
N PRO A 251 7.59 8.63 -25.87
CA PRO A 251 8.99 9.03 -26.05
C PRO A 251 9.39 10.33 -25.34
N ASP A 252 8.52 11.35 -25.36
CA ASP A 252 8.79 12.66 -24.77
C ASP A 252 8.34 12.79 -23.29
N ARG A 253 8.03 11.66 -22.63
CA ARG A 253 7.59 11.63 -21.22
C ARG A 253 8.43 10.65 -20.42
N GLU A 254 9.35 11.19 -19.63
CA GLU A 254 10.36 10.43 -18.89
C GLU A 254 9.76 9.33 -17.99
N TYR A 255 8.58 9.56 -17.39
CA TYR A 255 7.99 8.64 -16.42
C TYR A 255 6.84 7.80 -16.98
N ILE A 256 6.49 7.97 -18.27
CA ILE A 256 5.64 7.02 -19.00
C ILE A 256 6.53 6.03 -19.74
N LYS A 257 7.30 5.26 -18.97
CA LYS A 257 8.25 4.27 -19.50
C LYS A 257 7.54 3.07 -20.12
N PRO A 258 8.13 2.40 -21.12
CA PRO A 258 7.61 1.16 -21.67
C PRO A 258 7.41 0.07 -20.60
N MET A 259 6.45 -0.84 -20.81
CA MET A 259 6.23 -1.96 -19.90
C MET A 259 7.43 -2.90 -19.83
N ASN A 260 7.76 -3.40 -18.63
CA ASN A 260 8.80 -4.40 -18.48
C ASN A 260 8.37 -5.76 -19.07
N ARG A 261 8.99 -6.13 -20.21
CA ARG A 261 8.71 -7.38 -20.94
C ARG A 261 9.32 -8.62 -20.27
N SER A 262 10.28 -8.47 -19.36
CA SER A 262 10.96 -9.60 -18.71
C SER A 262 10.18 -10.20 -17.52
N THR A 263 9.28 -9.42 -16.91
CA THR A 263 8.46 -9.87 -15.78
C THR A 263 7.24 -10.68 -16.23
N SER A 264 6.65 -11.44 -15.31
CA SER A 264 5.47 -12.30 -15.58
C SER A 264 4.33 -11.55 -16.30
N ALA A 265 3.56 -12.28 -17.11
CA ALA A 265 2.32 -11.78 -17.72
C ALA A 265 1.11 -11.78 -16.75
N GLY A 266 1.29 -12.34 -15.54
CA GLY A 266 0.23 -12.48 -14.53
C GLY A 266 -0.85 -13.49 -14.93
N TYR A 267 -1.83 -13.73 -14.07
CA TYR A 267 -2.85 -14.76 -14.28
C TYR A 267 -4.05 -14.22 -15.08
N PRO A 268 -4.63 -14.95 -16.06
CA PRO A 268 -4.29 -16.31 -16.49
C PRO A 268 -3.21 -16.36 -17.57
N TRP A 269 -2.74 -15.21 -18.07
CA TRP A 269 -1.78 -15.11 -19.18
C TRP A 269 -0.49 -15.91 -18.98
N CYS A 270 -0.03 -16.07 -17.73
CA CYS A 270 1.13 -16.87 -17.38
C CYS A 270 1.00 -18.35 -17.75
N LEU A 271 -0.23 -18.88 -17.85
CA LEU A 271 -0.50 -20.24 -18.30
C LEU A 271 -0.26 -20.41 -19.80
N ALA A 272 -0.44 -19.34 -20.58
CA ALA A 272 -0.30 -19.32 -22.04
C ALA A 272 1.07 -18.79 -22.50
N ARG A 273 2.07 -18.72 -21.61
CA ARG A 273 3.41 -18.22 -21.96
C ARG A 273 4.04 -19.05 -23.07
N LYS A 274 4.38 -18.39 -24.18
CA LYS A 274 5.06 -19.03 -25.33
C LYS A 274 6.40 -19.63 -24.91
N PRO A 275 6.65 -20.94 -25.17
CA PRO A 275 7.94 -21.56 -24.92
C PRO A 275 9.09 -20.78 -25.55
N GLY A 276 10.25 -20.73 -24.88
CA GLY A 276 11.42 -19.99 -25.34
C GLY A 276 11.39 -18.47 -25.09
N THR A 277 10.28 -17.88 -24.66
CA THR A 277 10.17 -16.44 -24.39
C THR A 277 10.18 -16.13 -22.89
N LYS A 278 10.77 -15.01 -22.45
CA LYS A 278 10.72 -14.57 -21.04
C LYS A 278 9.53 -13.63 -20.82
N GLY A 279 8.88 -13.75 -19.66
CA GLY A 279 7.84 -12.81 -19.24
C GLY A 279 6.76 -12.59 -20.30
N LYS A 280 6.62 -11.34 -20.75
CA LYS A 280 5.64 -10.87 -21.75
C LYS A 280 6.18 -10.84 -23.18
N GLN A 281 7.43 -11.23 -23.42
CA GLN A 281 8.08 -11.12 -24.73
C GLN A 281 7.34 -11.89 -25.83
N GLY A 282 6.69 -13.00 -25.50
CA GLY A 282 5.88 -13.77 -26.45
C GLY A 282 4.68 -13.02 -27.02
N TRP A 283 4.21 -11.94 -26.38
CA TRP A 283 3.09 -11.11 -26.84
C TRP A 283 3.54 -9.75 -27.37
N LEU A 284 4.66 -9.21 -26.87
CA LEU A 284 5.07 -7.82 -27.09
C LEU A 284 6.43 -7.69 -27.81
N GLY A 285 6.98 -8.80 -28.30
CA GLY A 285 8.26 -8.85 -28.99
C GLY A 285 9.45 -9.00 -28.04
N PHE A 286 10.61 -9.37 -28.60
CA PHE A 286 11.85 -9.58 -27.86
C PHE A 286 12.81 -8.39 -27.96
N ALA A 287 13.33 -8.14 -29.17
CA ALA A 287 14.25 -7.03 -29.45
C ALA A 287 13.47 -5.73 -29.60
N GLU A 288 12.61 -5.67 -30.62
CA GLU A 288 11.77 -4.51 -30.90
C GLU A 288 10.35 -4.70 -30.38
N TRP A 289 9.62 -3.59 -30.23
CA TRP A 289 8.19 -3.62 -29.94
C TRP A 289 7.44 -4.01 -31.22
N ASP A 290 6.68 -5.09 -31.15
CA ASP A 290 5.76 -5.46 -32.22
C ASP A 290 4.35 -5.57 -31.63
N LEU A 291 3.57 -4.49 -31.84
CA LEU A 291 2.19 -4.38 -31.40
C LEU A 291 1.18 -4.85 -32.47
N THR A 292 1.69 -5.35 -33.59
CA THR A 292 0.91 -5.85 -34.74
C THR A 292 0.80 -7.37 -34.76
N GLN A 293 1.73 -8.07 -34.09
CA GLN A 293 1.68 -9.52 -33.99
C GLN A 293 0.40 -10.00 -33.29
N ARG A 294 0.00 -11.22 -33.62
CA ARG A 294 -1.19 -11.87 -33.06
C ARG A 294 -1.29 -11.77 -31.53
N GLY A 295 -0.20 -11.99 -30.80
CA GLY A 295 -0.21 -11.92 -29.33
C GLY A 295 -0.50 -10.51 -28.78
N ALA A 296 -0.01 -9.47 -29.45
CA ALA A 296 -0.31 -8.10 -29.06
C ALA A 296 -1.77 -7.73 -29.38
N LEU A 297 -2.30 -8.21 -30.51
CA LEU A 297 -3.71 -8.04 -30.88
C LEU A 297 -4.66 -8.76 -29.92
N GLU A 298 -4.29 -9.95 -29.45
CA GLU A 298 -5.03 -10.68 -28.41
C GLU A 298 -5.06 -9.90 -27.09
N LEU A 299 -3.93 -9.32 -26.67
CA LEU A 299 -3.88 -8.45 -25.50
C LEU A 299 -4.72 -7.19 -25.68
N ARG A 300 -4.63 -6.53 -26.84
CA ARG A 300 -5.41 -5.33 -27.17
C ARG A 300 -6.91 -5.60 -27.09
N ALA A 301 -7.38 -6.67 -27.73
CA ALA A 301 -8.80 -7.03 -27.74
C ALA A 301 -9.33 -7.27 -26.32
N GLU A 302 -8.53 -7.91 -25.45
CA GLU A 302 -8.93 -8.13 -24.06
C GLU A 302 -8.95 -6.83 -23.25
N VAL A 303 -7.99 -5.94 -23.43
CA VAL A 303 -7.96 -4.61 -22.80
C VAL A 303 -9.17 -3.78 -23.25
N GLU A 304 -9.44 -3.72 -24.55
CA GLU A 304 -10.59 -2.99 -25.11
C GLU A 304 -11.93 -3.55 -24.63
N ARG A 305 -12.04 -4.87 -24.44
CA ARG A 305 -13.23 -5.49 -23.86
C ARG A 305 -13.42 -5.09 -22.39
N GLN A 306 -12.36 -5.13 -21.58
CA GLN A 306 -12.43 -4.70 -20.18
C GLN A 306 -12.74 -3.21 -20.07
N ASP A 307 -12.17 -2.40 -20.97
CA ASP A 307 -12.45 -0.97 -21.08
C ASP A 307 -13.93 -0.69 -21.39
N ALA A 308 -14.52 -1.43 -22.32
CA ALA A 308 -15.93 -1.31 -22.66
C ALA A 308 -16.82 -1.63 -21.45
N LEU A 309 -16.49 -2.67 -20.65
CA LEU A 309 -17.23 -2.97 -19.42
C LEU A 309 -17.17 -1.81 -18.41
N LEU A 310 -16.00 -1.20 -18.23
CA LEU A 310 -15.88 -0.04 -17.33
C LEU A 310 -16.79 1.11 -17.77
N ARG A 311 -16.86 1.38 -19.08
CA ARG A 311 -17.73 2.42 -19.66
C ARG A 311 -19.21 2.10 -19.52
N GLU A 312 -19.57 0.83 -19.36
CA GLU A 312 -20.92 0.36 -19.05
C GLU A 312 -21.22 0.36 -17.54
N GLY A 313 -20.27 0.76 -16.69
CA GLY A 313 -20.44 0.75 -15.24
C GLY A 313 -20.14 -0.62 -14.59
N VAL A 314 -19.56 -1.56 -15.34
CA VAL A 314 -19.31 -2.93 -14.90
C VAL A 314 -17.82 -3.12 -14.61
N LEU A 315 -17.50 -3.54 -13.39
CA LEU A 315 -16.14 -3.92 -12.99
C LEU A 315 -15.93 -5.42 -13.20
N GLU A 316 -15.04 -5.77 -14.13
CA GLU A 316 -14.42 -7.09 -14.15
C GLU A 316 -13.02 -7.00 -13.51
N PRO A 317 -12.81 -7.54 -12.30
CA PRO A 317 -11.60 -7.29 -11.54
C PRO A 317 -10.39 -8.03 -12.13
N SER A 318 -9.23 -7.38 -12.06
CA SER A 318 -7.95 -8.06 -12.29
C SER A 318 -7.64 -9.05 -11.15
N VAL A 319 -7.29 -10.28 -11.50
CA VAL A 319 -6.92 -11.33 -10.52
C VAL A 319 -5.40 -11.40 -10.37
N PHE A 320 -4.90 -10.95 -9.22
CA PHE A 320 -3.48 -10.87 -8.91
C PHE A 320 -2.96 -12.24 -8.41
N ASN A 321 -1.83 -12.67 -8.95
CA ASN A 321 -1.22 -13.94 -8.55
C ASN A 321 -0.32 -13.75 -7.33
N ASP A 322 -0.68 -14.34 -6.20
CA ASP A 322 0.11 -14.27 -4.96
C ASP A 322 1.25 -15.29 -4.96
N THR A 323 2.47 -14.78 -4.81
CA THR A 323 3.68 -15.61 -4.86
C THR A 323 4.76 -15.11 -3.92
N LEU A 324 5.68 -16.00 -3.55
CA LEU A 324 6.80 -15.69 -2.66
C LEU A 324 7.90 -14.93 -3.42
N LYS A 325 8.44 -13.88 -2.80
CA LYS A 325 9.51 -13.07 -3.37
C LYS A 325 10.86 -13.78 -3.25
N ASP A 326 11.51 -14.01 -4.41
CA ASP A 326 12.88 -14.53 -4.48
C ASP A 326 13.88 -13.38 -4.28
N GLU A 327 14.32 -13.18 -3.04
CA GLU A 327 15.26 -12.13 -2.65
C GLU A 327 16.14 -12.60 -1.49
N THR A 328 17.23 -11.87 -1.22
CA THR A 328 17.98 -12.06 0.03
C THR A 328 17.28 -11.37 1.19
N ARG A 329 17.33 -11.99 2.36
CA ARG A 329 16.76 -11.50 3.61
C ARG A 329 17.75 -11.70 4.75
N PRO A 330 17.71 -10.87 5.82
CA PRO A 330 18.48 -11.13 7.03
C PRO A 330 18.33 -12.58 7.48
N ILE A 331 19.42 -13.24 7.87
CA ILE A 331 19.45 -14.67 8.20
C ILE A 331 18.38 -15.02 9.25
N GLU A 332 18.22 -14.19 10.27
CA GLU A 332 17.16 -14.32 11.30
C GLU A 332 15.74 -14.39 10.70
N LYS A 333 15.45 -13.59 9.66
CA LYS A 333 14.13 -13.56 9.00
C LYS A 333 13.93 -14.77 8.12
N VAL A 334 15.00 -15.26 7.49
CA VAL A 334 14.97 -16.51 6.72
C VAL A 334 14.69 -17.69 7.64
N GLN A 335 15.38 -17.78 8.77
CA GLN A 335 15.20 -18.82 9.77
C GLN A 335 13.78 -18.79 10.39
N ALA A 336 13.23 -17.59 10.60
CA ALA A 336 11.86 -17.40 11.05
C ALA A 336 10.80 -17.61 9.95
N GLY A 337 11.20 -17.98 8.72
CA GLY A 337 10.28 -18.20 7.59
C GLY A 337 9.46 -16.96 7.21
N LYS A 338 10.03 -15.75 7.41
CA LYS A 338 9.43 -14.44 7.07
C LYS A 338 9.77 -14.01 5.64
N THR A 339 9.41 -14.85 4.68
CA THR A 339 9.48 -14.54 3.25
C THR A 339 8.32 -13.62 2.87
N ARG A 340 8.59 -12.57 2.08
CA ARG A 340 7.53 -11.65 1.63
C ARG A 340 6.69 -12.28 0.53
N VAL A 341 5.37 -12.05 0.58
CA VAL A 341 4.44 -12.35 -0.51
C VAL A 341 4.19 -11.07 -1.31
N PHE A 342 4.19 -11.20 -2.63
CA PHE A 342 3.78 -10.14 -3.55
C PHE A 342 2.72 -10.65 -4.52
N SER A 343 1.86 -9.74 -4.96
CA SER A 343 0.68 -10.03 -5.77
C SER A 343 0.90 -9.53 -7.19
N ALA A 344 1.20 -10.42 -8.14
CA ALA A 344 1.55 -10.06 -9.51
C ALA A 344 0.29 -9.79 -10.36
N ALA A 345 0.18 -8.58 -10.91
CA ALA A 345 -0.94 -8.18 -11.75
C ALA A 345 -0.95 -8.89 -13.13
N PRO A 346 -2.14 -9.16 -13.71
CA PRO A 346 -2.26 -9.53 -15.12
C PRO A 346 -1.83 -8.39 -16.03
N MET A 347 -1.20 -8.71 -17.16
CA MET A 347 -0.71 -7.70 -18.08
C MET A 347 -1.83 -6.84 -18.69
N CYS A 348 -3.03 -7.38 -18.91
CA CYS A 348 -4.19 -6.58 -19.34
C CYS A 348 -4.57 -5.53 -18.28
N GLY A 349 -4.68 -5.93 -17.01
CA GLY A 349 -4.91 -5.01 -15.90
C GLY A 349 -3.82 -3.95 -15.75
N VAL A 350 -2.55 -4.32 -15.98
CA VAL A 350 -1.44 -3.36 -16.00
C VAL A 350 -1.62 -2.32 -17.11
N VAL A 351 -1.98 -2.74 -18.32
CA VAL A 351 -2.25 -1.81 -19.43
C VAL A 351 -3.42 -0.89 -19.08
N LEU A 352 -4.53 -1.44 -18.59
CA LEU A 352 -5.74 -0.69 -18.26
C LEU A 352 -5.48 0.38 -17.19
N VAL A 353 -4.80 0.02 -16.09
CA VAL A 353 -4.38 0.99 -15.06
C VAL A 353 -3.45 2.05 -15.64
N ARG A 354 -2.52 1.67 -16.52
CA ARG A 354 -1.63 2.65 -17.17
C ARG A 354 -2.40 3.58 -18.10
N GLN A 355 -3.42 3.11 -18.82
CA GLN A 355 -4.27 3.96 -19.65
C GLN A 355 -4.96 5.04 -18.84
N TYR A 356 -5.57 4.67 -17.72
CA TYR A 356 -6.37 5.59 -16.94
C TYR A 356 -5.56 6.51 -16.01
N PHE A 357 -4.37 6.08 -15.57
CA PHE A 357 -3.64 6.79 -14.51
C PHE A 357 -2.19 7.18 -14.89
N GLY A 358 -1.68 6.75 -16.04
CA GLY A 358 -0.27 6.93 -16.42
C GLY A 358 0.17 8.38 -16.51
N ARG A 359 -0.71 9.28 -16.98
CA ARG A 359 -0.40 10.73 -17.04
C ARG A 359 -0.31 11.38 -15.66
N PHE A 360 -1.15 10.96 -14.70
CA PHE A 360 -1.02 11.42 -13.32
C PHE A 360 0.29 10.93 -12.68
N VAL A 361 0.66 9.66 -12.92
CA VAL A 361 1.96 9.13 -12.45
C VAL A 361 3.11 9.97 -13.00
N ASP A 362 3.09 10.31 -14.28
CA ASP A 362 4.10 11.17 -14.91
C ASP A 362 4.18 12.55 -14.26
N ALA A 363 3.03 13.20 -14.06
CA ALA A 363 2.94 14.53 -13.46
C ALA A 363 3.46 14.56 -12.00
N ILE A 364 3.12 13.55 -11.19
CA ILE A 364 3.58 13.45 -9.80
C ILE A 364 5.06 13.09 -9.75
N THR A 365 5.54 12.16 -10.56
CA THR A 365 6.95 11.74 -10.56
C THR A 365 7.86 12.86 -11.07
N SER A 366 7.39 13.67 -12.03
CA SER A 366 8.09 14.85 -12.53
C SER A 366 8.22 15.95 -11.46
N ASN A 367 7.25 16.06 -10.56
CA ASN A 367 7.24 17.03 -9.46
C ASN A 367 7.67 16.40 -8.11
N ARG A 368 8.39 15.26 -8.16
CA ARG A 368 8.87 14.54 -6.98
C ARG A 368 9.60 15.47 -6.01
N ILE A 369 9.67 15.08 -4.74
CA ILE A 369 10.20 15.87 -3.61
C ILE A 369 9.28 17.04 -3.24
N HIS A 370 8.91 17.89 -4.20
CA HIS A 370 8.08 19.08 -3.95
C HIS A 370 6.66 18.71 -3.52
N ASN A 371 6.09 17.66 -4.12
CA ASN A 371 4.81 17.06 -3.78
C ASN A 371 4.87 15.98 -2.68
N GLU A 372 5.98 15.87 -1.96
CA GLU A 372 6.23 14.87 -0.90
C GLU A 372 6.36 13.42 -1.38
N VAL A 373 6.23 13.15 -2.68
CA VAL A 373 6.44 11.84 -3.28
C VAL A 373 7.85 11.78 -3.88
N CYS A 374 8.66 10.80 -3.48
CA CYS A 374 10.04 10.62 -3.96
C CYS A 374 10.19 9.46 -4.95
N VAL A 375 9.09 8.93 -5.47
CA VAL A 375 9.15 7.99 -6.60
C VAL A 375 9.88 8.68 -7.76
N GLY A 376 10.85 7.99 -8.35
CA GLY A 376 11.72 8.52 -9.41
C GLY A 376 12.92 9.35 -8.93
N ILE A 377 13.16 9.49 -7.62
CA ILE A 377 14.31 10.26 -7.09
C ILE A 377 15.66 9.65 -7.51
N GLN A 378 16.59 10.50 -7.92
CA GLN A 378 17.96 10.10 -8.23
C GLN A 378 18.88 10.29 -7.01
N ALA A 379 19.25 9.19 -6.35
CA ALA A 379 20.15 9.26 -5.19
C ALA A 379 21.57 9.72 -5.56
N HIS A 380 22.03 9.35 -6.76
CA HIS A 380 23.25 9.86 -7.36
C HIS A 380 22.88 11.13 -8.15
N GLY A 381 23.26 12.28 -7.62
CA GLY A 381 23.00 13.57 -8.26
C GLY A 381 22.44 14.63 -7.32
N VAL A 382 21.88 15.68 -7.92
CA VAL A 382 21.42 16.87 -7.19
C VAL A 382 20.07 16.68 -6.49
N ASP A 383 19.27 15.69 -6.89
CA ASP A 383 17.97 15.38 -6.27
C ASP A 383 18.08 15.16 -4.76
N TRP A 384 19.11 14.43 -4.30
CA TRP A 384 19.36 14.24 -2.86
C TRP A 384 19.62 15.57 -2.13
N THR A 385 20.33 16.47 -2.80
CA THR A 385 20.60 17.83 -2.30
C THR A 385 19.34 18.67 -2.27
N HIS A 386 18.47 18.60 -3.29
CA HIS A 386 17.18 19.30 -3.32
C HIS A 386 16.26 18.80 -2.22
N MET A 387 16.16 17.48 -2.02
CA MET A 387 15.38 16.86 -0.95
C MET A 387 15.87 17.32 0.43
N ALA A 388 17.16 17.19 0.71
CA ALA A 388 17.75 17.65 1.97
C ALA A 388 17.51 19.15 2.20
N SER A 389 17.71 19.98 1.18
CA SER A 389 17.49 21.42 1.27
C SER A 389 16.03 21.75 1.58
N ARG A 390 15.07 21.07 0.93
CA ARG A 390 13.63 21.24 1.18
C ARG A 390 13.28 20.87 2.63
N LEU A 391 13.73 19.71 3.11
CA LEU A 391 13.48 19.27 4.49
C LEU A 391 14.02 20.28 5.51
N LEU A 392 15.21 20.83 5.25
CA LEU A 392 15.86 21.78 6.16
C LEU A 392 15.22 23.18 6.18
N THR A 393 14.25 23.49 5.32
CA THR A 393 13.59 24.81 5.28
C THR A 393 12.77 25.14 6.53
N VAL A 394 12.29 24.13 7.25
CA VAL A 394 11.54 24.32 8.53
C VAL A 394 12.38 23.99 9.75
N GLY A 395 13.65 23.57 9.56
CA GLY A 395 14.56 23.19 10.63
C GLY A 395 15.23 21.84 10.40
N ASN A 396 16.09 21.45 11.35
CA ASN A 396 16.80 20.17 11.33
C ASN A 396 16.33 19.26 12.49
N ASN A 397 15.02 19.24 12.72
CA ASN A 397 14.37 18.31 13.65
C ASN A 397 13.62 17.27 12.81
N ILE A 398 14.25 16.13 12.55
CA ILE A 398 13.76 15.11 11.64
C ILE A 398 13.20 13.93 12.43
N VAL A 399 12.02 13.47 12.02
CA VAL A 399 11.47 12.17 12.35
C VAL A 399 11.68 11.24 11.15
N ALA A 400 12.31 10.11 11.43
CA ALA A 400 12.58 9.01 10.50
C ALA A 400 12.24 7.69 11.20
N GLY A 401 11.22 7.01 10.70
CA GLY A 401 10.71 5.78 11.29
C GLY A 401 10.32 4.78 10.21
N ASP A 402 9.97 3.58 10.67
CA ASP A 402 9.65 2.43 9.83
C ASP A 402 8.29 1.87 10.23
N PHE A 403 7.49 1.50 9.23
CA PHE A 403 6.18 0.92 9.44
C PHE A 403 6.28 -0.60 9.47
N THR A 404 5.52 -1.22 10.37
CA THR A 404 5.35 -2.68 10.36
C THR A 404 4.13 -3.04 9.52
N ASP A 405 4.33 -3.91 8.53
CA ASP A 405 3.29 -4.41 7.62
C ASP A 405 2.45 -3.30 6.96
N TYR A 406 3.12 -2.21 6.55
CA TYR A 406 2.52 -1.02 5.93
C TYR A 406 1.44 -1.36 4.90
N ASP A 407 1.79 -2.18 3.90
CA ASP A 407 0.87 -2.57 2.84
C ASP A 407 -0.40 -3.22 3.41
N GLY A 408 -0.27 -4.12 4.39
CA GLY A 408 -1.42 -4.80 5.00
C GLY A 408 -2.34 -3.86 5.78
N SER A 409 -1.85 -2.70 6.21
CA SER A 409 -2.63 -1.74 7.04
C SER A 409 -3.34 -0.64 6.24
N LEU A 410 -3.26 -0.62 4.91
CA LEU A 410 -3.82 0.50 4.13
C LEU A 410 -5.35 0.49 4.15
N ASN A 411 -5.90 1.55 4.74
CA ASN A 411 -7.34 1.78 4.83
C ASN A 411 -7.98 2.13 3.46
N PRO A 412 -9.08 1.46 3.06
CA PRO A 412 -9.73 1.70 1.77
C PRO A 412 -10.34 3.11 1.66
N ALA A 413 -10.83 3.71 2.75
CA ALA A 413 -11.40 5.05 2.72
C ALA A 413 -10.35 6.11 2.34
N ILE A 414 -9.13 5.97 2.86
CA ILE A 414 -7.99 6.84 2.54
C ILE A 414 -7.52 6.58 1.11
N LEU A 415 -7.35 5.31 0.70
CA LEU A 415 -6.99 4.97 -0.69
C LEU A 415 -7.99 5.55 -1.70
N LYS A 416 -9.29 5.39 -1.46
CA LYS A 416 -10.34 5.98 -2.31
C LYS A 416 -10.34 7.50 -2.30
N ALA A 417 -9.95 8.14 -1.21
CA ALA A 417 -9.75 9.58 -1.18
C ALA A 417 -8.61 10.02 -2.10
N VAL A 418 -7.51 9.25 -2.16
CA VAL A 418 -6.44 9.47 -3.14
C VAL A 418 -6.99 9.36 -4.57
N PHE A 419 -7.79 8.34 -4.89
CA PHE A 419 -8.37 8.21 -6.24
C PHE A 419 -9.36 9.32 -6.60
N ARG A 420 -10.17 9.81 -5.66
CA ARG A 420 -11.03 10.98 -5.88
C ARG A 420 -10.20 12.22 -6.20
N MET A 421 -9.11 12.44 -5.49
CA MET A 421 -8.17 13.52 -5.77
C MET A 421 -7.48 13.37 -7.13
N VAL A 422 -7.16 12.14 -7.55
CA VAL A 422 -6.65 11.89 -8.91
C VAL A 422 -7.70 12.30 -9.96
N ASN A 423 -8.97 12.00 -9.73
CA ASN A 423 -10.06 12.46 -10.59
C ASN A 423 -10.17 13.99 -10.64
N ASP A 424 -10.03 14.68 -9.50
CA ASP A 424 -10.00 16.15 -9.48
C ASP A 424 -8.86 16.72 -10.33
N TRP A 425 -7.69 16.05 -10.32
CA TRP A 425 -6.55 16.46 -11.14
C TRP A 425 -6.80 16.26 -12.62
N TYR A 426 -7.36 15.12 -13.02
CA TYR A 426 -7.72 14.84 -14.41
C TYR A 426 -8.80 15.78 -14.92
N ALA A 427 -9.87 15.99 -14.13
CA ALA A 427 -11.03 16.82 -14.48
C ALA A 427 -11.56 16.53 -15.90
N ASP A 428 -11.66 15.25 -16.24
CA ASP A 428 -12.10 14.75 -17.54
C ASP A 428 -13.33 13.81 -17.39
N GLU A 429 -13.81 13.26 -18.50
CA GLU A 429 -14.99 12.40 -18.56
C GLU A 429 -14.80 11.00 -17.93
N TRP A 430 -13.57 10.59 -17.62
CA TRP A 430 -13.22 9.21 -17.23
C TRP A 430 -13.27 8.97 -15.71
N SER A 431 -13.96 9.83 -14.97
CA SER A 431 -13.99 9.82 -13.51
C SER A 431 -14.62 8.52 -12.96
N ALA A 432 -15.71 8.06 -13.58
CA ALA A 432 -16.44 6.87 -13.15
C ALA A 432 -15.62 5.59 -13.34
N GLU A 433 -14.97 5.45 -14.49
CA GLU A 433 -14.11 4.32 -14.83
C GLU A 433 -12.88 4.24 -13.93
N ARG A 434 -12.27 5.39 -13.60
CA ARG A 434 -11.19 5.44 -12.61
C ARG A 434 -11.65 5.02 -11.22
N MET A 435 -12.87 5.38 -10.81
CA MET A 435 -13.42 4.92 -9.53
C MET A 435 -13.78 3.43 -9.53
N LEU A 436 -14.24 2.86 -10.65
CA LEU A 436 -14.42 1.41 -10.81
C LEU A 436 -13.09 0.65 -10.70
N LEU A 437 -12.05 1.13 -11.39
CA LEU A 437 -10.71 0.57 -11.26
C LEU A 437 -10.18 0.70 -9.84
N ALA A 438 -10.39 1.84 -9.18
CA ALA A 438 -10.03 2.05 -7.79
C ALA A 438 -10.70 1.04 -6.85
N GLU A 439 -11.98 0.71 -7.08
CA GLU A 439 -12.70 -0.31 -6.33
C GLU A 439 -12.02 -1.69 -6.46
N GLY A 440 -11.69 -2.10 -7.68
CA GLY A 440 -10.97 -3.34 -7.95
C GLY A 440 -9.52 -3.37 -7.44
N LEU A 441 -8.93 -2.22 -7.08
CA LEU A 441 -7.60 -2.11 -6.48
C LEU A 441 -7.64 -2.07 -4.95
N CYS A 442 -8.63 -1.41 -4.35
CA CYS A 442 -8.79 -1.31 -2.89
C CYS A 442 -9.40 -2.59 -2.29
N HIS A 443 -10.17 -3.33 -3.09
CA HIS A 443 -10.77 -4.62 -2.75
C HIS A 443 -10.30 -5.67 -3.76
N SER A 444 -8.98 -5.83 -3.86
CA SER A 444 -8.36 -6.61 -4.92
C SER A 444 -8.68 -8.09 -4.88
N TYR A 445 -8.69 -8.70 -6.06
CA TYR A 445 -8.94 -10.12 -6.26
C TYR A 445 -7.62 -10.85 -6.46
N HIS A 446 -7.48 -12.01 -5.83
CA HIS A 446 -6.24 -12.75 -5.74
C HIS A 446 -6.43 -14.22 -6.10
N VAL A 447 -5.39 -14.83 -6.64
CA VAL A 447 -5.29 -16.28 -6.82
C VAL A 447 -4.05 -16.80 -6.09
N ALA A 448 -4.26 -17.82 -5.26
CA ALA A 448 -3.19 -18.55 -4.58
C ALA A 448 -3.50 -20.05 -4.66
N GLY A 449 -2.65 -20.81 -5.35
CA GLY A 449 -3.01 -22.17 -5.74
C GLY A 449 -4.27 -22.15 -6.60
N GLU A 450 -5.27 -22.96 -6.25
CA GLU A 450 -6.55 -23.03 -6.99
C GLU A 450 -7.59 -22.03 -6.47
N ARG A 451 -7.36 -21.39 -5.32
CA ARG A 451 -8.36 -20.56 -4.64
C ARG A 451 -8.31 -19.13 -5.16
N VAL A 452 -9.50 -18.59 -5.46
CA VAL A 452 -9.71 -17.17 -5.76
C VAL A 452 -10.40 -16.52 -4.57
N TYR A 453 -9.88 -15.38 -4.14
CA TYR A 453 -10.36 -14.68 -2.96
C TYR A 453 -10.15 -13.18 -3.12
N ARG A 454 -10.88 -12.40 -2.35
CA ARG A 454 -10.84 -10.94 -2.37
C ARG A 454 -10.35 -10.39 -1.04
N TRP A 455 -9.47 -9.42 -1.07
CA TRP A 455 -9.08 -8.66 0.11
C TRP A 455 -10.16 -7.62 0.48
N THR A 456 -10.27 -7.29 1.76
CA THR A 456 -11.25 -6.32 2.29
C THR A 456 -10.69 -4.90 2.42
N HIS A 457 -9.37 -4.77 2.36
CA HIS A 457 -8.63 -3.52 2.43
C HIS A 457 -7.26 -3.76 1.80
N SER A 458 -6.35 -2.78 1.90
CA SER A 458 -5.05 -2.78 1.23
C SER A 458 -5.15 -2.51 -0.28
N GLN A 459 -4.02 -2.59 -0.97
CA GLN A 459 -3.93 -2.63 -2.41
C GLN A 459 -2.80 -3.59 -2.83
N PRO A 460 -2.92 -4.28 -3.97
CA PRO A 460 -2.02 -5.37 -4.33
C PRO A 460 -0.69 -4.82 -4.84
N SER A 461 0.43 -5.36 -4.35
CA SER A 461 1.79 -4.83 -4.63
C SER A 461 2.21 -4.80 -6.11
N GLY A 462 1.53 -5.53 -6.98
CA GLY A 462 1.78 -5.55 -8.42
C GLY A 462 0.99 -4.49 -9.20
N ASN A 463 0.16 -3.69 -8.52
CA ASN A 463 -0.51 -2.54 -9.09
C ASN A 463 0.54 -1.54 -9.62
N PRO A 464 0.46 -1.07 -10.89
CA PRO A 464 1.36 -0.06 -11.43
C PRO A 464 1.45 1.24 -10.61
N LEU A 465 0.41 1.55 -9.83
CA LEU A 465 0.35 2.76 -9.00
C LEU A 465 0.92 2.57 -7.59
N THR A 466 1.35 1.35 -7.22
CA THR A 466 1.67 0.96 -5.83
C THR A 466 2.53 2.00 -5.12
N ALA A 467 3.67 2.38 -5.72
CA ALA A 467 4.61 3.30 -5.08
C ALA A 467 4.04 4.72 -4.93
N ILE A 468 3.29 5.21 -5.94
CA ILE A 468 2.66 6.53 -5.91
C ILE A 468 1.54 6.56 -4.86
N LEU A 469 0.61 5.60 -4.91
CA LEU A 469 -0.51 5.52 -3.96
C LEU A 469 0.00 5.39 -2.54
N ASN A 470 0.97 4.50 -2.29
CA ASN A 470 1.54 4.32 -0.96
C ASN A 470 2.22 5.59 -0.45
N SER A 471 2.90 6.37 -1.30
CA SER A 471 3.56 7.63 -0.89
C SER A 471 2.54 8.72 -0.56
N ILE A 472 1.51 8.90 -1.41
CA ILE A 472 0.44 9.86 -1.13
C ILE A 472 -0.32 9.43 0.13
N TYR A 473 -0.59 8.13 0.29
CA TYR A 473 -1.22 7.59 1.49
C TYR A 473 -0.43 7.97 2.75
N ASN A 474 0.89 7.76 2.76
CA ASN A 474 1.80 8.12 3.87
C ASN A 474 1.63 9.59 4.27
N SER A 475 1.58 10.46 3.26
CA SER A 475 1.39 11.89 3.43
C SER A 475 0.02 12.26 4.01
N LEU A 476 -1.06 11.58 3.61
CA LEU A 476 -2.40 11.78 4.17
C LEU A 476 -2.50 11.27 5.61
N VAL A 477 -1.97 10.08 5.91
CA VAL A 477 -2.01 9.56 7.30
C VAL A 477 -1.16 10.38 8.25
N THR A 478 -0.07 10.99 7.77
CA THR A 478 0.73 11.92 8.58
C THR A 478 -0.06 13.18 8.93
N ARG A 479 -0.89 13.69 8.00
CA ARG A 479 -1.81 14.82 8.28
C ARG A 479 -2.95 14.42 9.22
N LEU A 480 -3.47 13.20 9.12
CA LEU A 480 -4.45 12.67 10.08
C LEU A 480 -3.83 12.58 11.49
N ALA A 481 -2.61 12.07 11.60
CA ALA A 481 -1.87 12.03 12.85
C ALA A 481 -1.62 13.43 13.42
N TRP A 482 -1.27 14.42 12.57
CA TRP A 482 -1.14 15.82 12.98
C TRP A 482 -2.40 16.36 13.63
N MET A 483 -3.56 16.23 12.98
CA MET A 483 -4.83 16.74 13.52
C MET A 483 -5.20 16.03 14.83
N HIS A 484 -4.99 14.73 14.90
CA HIS A 484 -5.26 13.97 16.13
C HIS A 484 -4.37 14.42 17.29
N LEU A 485 -3.06 14.55 17.06
CA LEU A 485 -2.12 14.97 18.09
C LEU A 485 -2.33 16.43 18.51
N ALA A 486 -2.74 17.29 17.57
CA ALA A 486 -3.11 18.66 17.87
C ALA A 486 -4.29 18.69 18.85
N GLU A 487 -5.36 17.91 18.62
CA GLU A 487 -6.47 17.81 19.57
C GLU A 487 -6.04 17.23 20.92
N LEU A 488 -5.29 16.12 20.90
CA LEU A 488 -4.87 15.40 22.11
C LEU A 488 -4.04 16.28 23.04
N HIS A 489 -3.20 17.15 22.48
CA HIS A 489 -2.32 18.03 23.24
C HIS A 489 -2.88 19.44 23.43
N GLY A 490 -4.15 19.70 23.10
CA GLY A 490 -4.83 20.98 23.38
C GLY A 490 -4.46 22.12 22.42
N HIS A 491 -4.10 21.79 21.19
CA HIS A 491 -3.59 22.66 20.14
C HIS A 491 -4.59 22.82 18.97
N ALA A 492 -5.86 23.10 19.30
CA ALA A 492 -6.95 23.18 18.34
C ALA A 492 -6.74 24.25 17.24
N GLU A 493 -5.91 25.27 17.48
CA GLU A 493 -5.49 26.26 16.49
C GLU A 493 -4.75 25.65 15.28
N PHE A 494 -4.17 24.46 15.44
CA PHE A 494 -3.48 23.72 14.39
C PHE A 494 -4.37 22.67 13.70
N PHE A 495 -5.66 22.60 14.04
CA PHE A 495 -6.62 21.67 13.45
C PHE A 495 -6.76 21.80 11.93
N PRO A 496 -6.81 23.01 11.31
CA PRO A 496 -6.85 23.10 9.86
C PRO A 496 -5.57 22.50 9.27
N GLY A 497 -5.70 21.47 8.44
CA GLY A 497 -4.57 20.82 7.76
C GLY A 497 -3.71 21.79 6.93
N ALA A 498 -4.21 22.99 6.61
CA ALA A 498 -3.44 24.06 5.99
C ALA A 498 -2.23 24.53 6.84
N THR A 499 -2.29 24.40 8.17
CA THR A 499 -1.17 24.75 9.07
C THR A 499 -0.04 23.73 9.03
N PHE A 500 -0.34 22.47 8.70
CA PHE A 500 0.66 21.40 8.58
C PHE A 500 1.78 21.79 7.61
N ASN A 501 1.42 22.26 6.41
CA ASN A 501 2.38 22.67 5.38
C ASN A 501 3.20 23.91 5.78
N ARG A 502 2.87 24.62 6.86
CA ARG A 502 3.69 25.72 7.37
C ARG A 502 4.81 25.20 8.27
N HIS A 503 4.50 24.24 9.15
CA HIS A 503 5.41 23.75 10.19
C HIS A 503 6.11 22.43 9.86
N VAL A 504 5.65 21.72 8.83
CA VAL A 504 6.15 20.39 8.49
C VAL A 504 6.61 20.35 7.03
N ARG A 505 7.74 19.70 6.79
CA ARG A 505 8.19 19.29 5.46
C ARG A 505 8.41 17.80 5.49
N MET A 506 7.65 17.05 4.71
CA MET A 506 7.88 15.61 4.58
C MET A 506 8.20 15.21 3.15
N VAL A 507 8.78 14.01 3.03
CA VAL A 507 8.92 13.24 1.81
C VAL A 507 8.69 11.76 2.11
N SER A 508 8.25 11.00 1.11
CA SER A 508 7.95 9.59 1.24
C SER A 508 8.24 8.82 -0.05
N TYR A 509 8.63 7.56 0.09
CA TYR A 509 8.65 6.57 -0.98
C TYR A 509 7.97 5.31 -0.45
N GLY A 510 6.66 5.24 -0.64
CA GLY A 510 5.84 4.21 -0.04
C GLY A 510 5.77 4.35 1.47
N ASP A 511 6.24 3.33 2.18
CA ASP A 511 6.32 3.28 3.65
C ASP A 511 7.46 4.13 4.21
N ASP A 512 8.59 4.21 3.50
CA ASP A 512 9.75 4.98 3.93
C ASP A 512 9.45 6.50 3.91
N ASN A 513 9.70 7.21 5.01
CA ASN A 513 9.42 8.63 5.13
C ASN A 513 10.48 9.41 5.93
N LEU A 514 10.61 10.70 5.60
CA LEU A 514 11.30 11.69 6.41
C LEU A 514 10.36 12.85 6.68
N ILE A 515 10.24 13.25 7.94
CA ILE A 515 9.35 14.33 8.38
C ILE A 515 10.19 15.34 9.15
N SER A 516 10.45 16.49 8.54
CA SER A 516 11.09 17.63 9.19
C SER A 516 10.04 18.50 9.88
N VAL A 517 10.29 18.84 11.14
CA VAL A 517 9.35 19.51 12.03
C VAL A 517 9.95 20.83 12.55
N ASP A 518 9.14 21.87 12.51
CA ASP A 518 9.44 23.18 13.09
C ASP A 518 9.66 23.10 14.61
N ALA A 519 10.56 23.93 15.13
CA ALA A 519 10.87 24.04 16.54
C ALA A 519 9.63 24.40 17.39
N ASP A 520 8.69 25.15 16.82
CA ASP A 520 7.48 25.59 17.53
C ASP A 520 6.53 24.43 17.87
N VAL A 521 6.52 23.36 17.08
CA VAL A 521 5.53 22.27 17.21
C VAL A 521 6.14 20.92 17.58
N LYS A 522 7.48 20.77 17.52
CA LYS A 522 8.17 19.51 17.82
C LYS A 522 7.91 18.95 19.22
N HIS A 523 7.45 19.76 20.17
CA HIS A 523 7.19 19.31 21.54
C HIS A 523 5.95 18.40 21.63
N TRP A 524 5.01 18.52 20.70
CA TRP A 524 3.84 17.63 20.61
C TRP A 524 3.76 16.84 19.29
N PHE A 525 4.40 17.31 18.22
CA PHE A 525 4.49 16.60 16.95
C PHE A 525 5.92 16.06 16.74
N ASN A 526 6.17 14.85 17.25
CA ASN A 526 7.49 14.20 17.22
C ASN A 526 7.35 12.68 17.10
N MET A 527 8.47 11.98 16.94
CA MET A 527 8.49 10.53 16.76
C MET A 527 7.75 9.77 17.88
N ALA A 528 7.85 10.21 19.14
CA ALA A 528 7.19 9.53 20.25
C ALA A 528 5.68 9.56 20.16
N ASN A 529 5.13 10.74 19.86
CA ASN A 529 3.69 10.93 19.74
C ASN A 529 3.16 10.42 18.40
N LEU A 530 3.96 10.43 17.34
CA LEU A 530 3.58 9.90 16.03
C LEU A 530 3.26 8.40 16.06
N VAL A 531 3.85 7.63 16.99
CA VAL A 531 3.45 6.23 17.19
C VAL A 531 1.96 6.12 17.52
N GLU A 532 1.46 6.94 18.45
CA GLU A 532 0.03 6.99 18.79
C GLU A 532 -0.80 7.60 17.66
N GLY A 533 -0.30 8.68 17.04
CA GLY A 533 -0.97 9.34 15.92
C GLY A 533 -1.24 8.41 14.74
N TYR A 534 -0.26 7.60 14.34
CA TYR A 534 -0.41 6.59 13.28
C TYR A 534 -1.25 5.39 13.72
N ALA A 535 -1.22 5.00 15.00
CA ALA A 535 -2.02 3.90 15.51
C ALA A 535 -3.53 4.17 15.37
N ARG A 536 -3.97 5.45 15.47
CA ARG A 536 -5.37 5.82 15.18
C ARG A 536 -5.81 5.56 13.74
N ALA A 537 -4.88 5.61 12.79
CA ALA A 537 -5.13 5.24 11.40
C ALA A 537 -4.93 3.74 11.13
N GLY A 538 -4.64 2.93 12.16
CA GLY A 538 -4.44 1.48 12.05
C GLY A 538 -3.01 1.09 11.70
N MET A 539 -2.07 2.03 11.72
CA MET A 539 -0.71 1.81 11.29
C MET A 539 0.25 1.66 12.47
N LYS A 540 1.12 0.65 12.41
CA LYS A 540 2.15 0.41 13.42
C LYS A 540 3.45 1.09 13.00
N TYR A 541 3.84 2.14 13.71
CA TYR A 541 5.05 2.91 13.42
C TYR A 541 6.12 2.70 14.50
N THR A 542 7.38 2.63 14.09
CA THR A 542 8.54 2.35 14.98
C THR A 542 9.77 3.13 14.55
N SER A 543 10.76 3.27 15.42
CA SER A 543 12.03 3.93 15.06
C SER A 543 12.85 3.10 14.06
N GLU A 544 13.55 3.75 13.13
CA GLU A 544 14.40 3.08 12.12
C GLU A 544 15.47 2.15 12.72
N ALA A 545 15.98 2.47 13.92
CA ALA A 545 17.02 1.69 14.61
C ALA A 545 16.53 0.36 15.20
N LYS A 546 15.20 0.16 15.32
CA LYS A 546 14.55 -1.04 15.87
C LYS A 546 15.07 -1.48 17.25
N ASP A 547 15.70 -0.58 17.98
CA ASP A 547 16.29 -0.79 19.31
C ASP A 547 15.29 -0.52 20.45
N GLY A 548 14.06 -0.11 20.10
CA GLY A 548 13.01 0.22 21.06
C GLY A 548 13.17 1.59 21.71
N VAL A 549 14.20 2.37 21.33
CA VAL A 549 14.43 3.71 21.87
C VAL A 549 13.62 4.73 21.06
N VAL A 550 12.51 5.17 21.64
CA VAL A 550 11.68 6.22 21.07
C VAL A 550 12.33 7.57 21.33
N TYR A 551 13.07 8.07 20.35
CA TYR A 551 13.59 9.44 20.37
C TYR A 551 12.46 10.43 20.05
N THR A 552 12.67 11.74 20.26
CA THR A 552 11.70 12.77 19.84
C THR A 552 11.98 13.23 18.40
N VAL A 553 13.17 13.77 18.15
CA VAL A 553 13.66 14.19 16.83
C VAL A 553 15.18 13.95 16.72
N LYS A 554 15.70 13.84 15.51
CA LYS A 554 17.14 13.71 15.19
C LYS A 554 17.55 14.74 14.14
N ARG A 555 18.86 14.90 13.90
CA ARG A 555 19.35 15.67 12.76
C ARG A 555 19.32 14.82 11.49
N LEU A 556 19.17 15.46 10.33
CA LEU A 556 19.13 14.81 9.03
C LEU A 556 20.35 13.90 8.77
N GLN A 557 21.53 14.28 9.26
CA GLN A 557 22.76 13.49 9.15
C GLN A 557 22.70 12.13 9.86
N GLU A 558 21.79 11.97 10.81
CA GLU A 558 21.59 10.76 11.62
C GLU A 558 20.49 9.87 11.07
N CYS A 559 19.78 10.32 10.03
CA CYS A 559 18.64 9.63 9.43
C CYS A 559 19.05 8.85 8.18
N SER A 560 18.21 7.88 7.81
CA SER A 560 18.29 7.21 6.52
C SER A 560 16.99 7.32 5.72
N PHE A 561 17.10 7.27 4.40
CA PHE A 561 15.97 7.21 3.46
C PHE A 561 16.39 6.36 2.27
N LEU A 562 15.57 5.42 1.81
CA LEU A 562 15.89 4.43 0.78
C LEU A 562 17.19 3.65 1.08
N LYS A 563 17.44 3.38 2.36
CA LYS A 563 18.70 2.81 2.89
C LYS A 563 19.95 3.65 2.58
N ARG A 564 19.80 4.95 2.35
CA ARG A 564 20.90 5.89 2.10
C ARG A 564 20.92 6.96 3.20
N GLY A 565 22.12 7.36 3.62
CA GLY A 565 22.32 8.41 4.62
C GLY A 565 22.43 9.80 4.02
N PHE A 566 22.79 10.77 4.87
CA PHE A 566 22.99 12.17 4.48
C PHE A 566 24.37 12.66 4.91
N ARG A 567 25.31 12.71 3.96
CA ARG A 567 26.66 13.24 4.22
C ARG A 567 26.87 14.57 3.51
N ARG A 568 27.29 15.58 4.24
CA ARG A 568 27.62 16.89 3.66
C ARG A 568 28.96 16.82 2.92
N TRP A 569 29.00 17.28 1.68
CA TRP A 569 30.24 17.47 0.92
C TRP A 569 30.19 18.81 0.19
N ARG A 570 30.97 19.78 0.66
CA ARG A 570 30.90 21.19 0.21
C ARG A 570 29.45 21.70 0.25
N SER A 571 28.94 22.19 -0.87
CA SER A 571 27.57 22.67 -1.02
C SER A 571 26.53 21.57 -1.34
N PHE A 572 26.95 20.30 -1.44
CA PHE A 572 26.09 19.16 -1.81
C PHE A 572 25.84 18.19 -0.65
N TRP A 573 24.76 17.42 -0.78
CA TRP A 573 24.45 16.28 0.08
C TRP A 573 24.67 15.00 -0.72
N LEU A 574 25.54 14.14 -0.19
CA LEU A 574 25.81 12.81 -0.73
C LEU A 574 24.85 11.79 -0.09
N ALA A 575 24.54 10.73 -0.83
CA ALA A 575 23.60 9.68 -0.47
C ALA A 575 24.30 8.33 -0.22
N PRO A 576 25.18 8.20 0.81
CA PRO A 576 25.91 6.95 1.07
C PRO A 576 24.95 5.79 1.33
N LEU A 577 25.06 4.71 0.55
CA LEU A 577 24.27 3.50 0.74
C LEU A 577 24.68 2.77 2.02
N GLN A 578 23.72 2.14 2.71
CA GLN A 578 24.04 1.32 3.88
C GLN A 578 25.10 0.27 3.54
N GLN A 579 26.13 0.18 4.39
CA GLN A 579 27.32 -0.64 4.19
C GLN A 579 27.00 -2.11 3.82
N ASN A 580 26.03 -2.71 4.53
CA ASN A 580 25.59 -4.08 4.23
C ASN A 580 24.99 -4.18 2.82
N SER A 581 24.22 -3.20 2.37
CA SER A 581 23.66 -3.22 1.01
C SER A 581 24.76 -3.13 -0.06
N ILE A 582 25.84 -2.39 0.21
CA ILE A 582 26.99 -2.33 -0.70
C ILE A 582 27.66 -3.71 -0.75
N ASN A 583 27.94 -4.31 0.40
CA ASN A 583 28.77 -5.51 0.42
C ASN A 583 28.03 -6.80 0.07
N GLU A 584 26.74 -6.93 0.39
CA GLU A 584 25.97 -8.14 0.07
C GLU A 584 25.76 -8.34 -1.44
N ALA A 585 25.83 -7.27 -2.24
CA ALA A 585 25.84 -7.34 -3.69
C ALA A 585 27.05 -8.12 -4.24
N LEU A 586 28.15 -8.17 -3.50
CA LEU A 586 29.32 -8.99 -3.82
C LEU A 586 29.19 -10.43 -3.33
N ASN A 587 28.31 -10.73 -2.38
CA ASN A 587 28.14 -12.07 -1.82
C ASN A 587 27.12 -12.93 -2.58
N TRP A 588 26.11 -12.28 -3.17
CA TRP A 588 24.96 -12.94 -3.76
C TRP A 588 24.67 -12.39 -5.15
N CYS A 589 24.39 -13.27 -6.09
CA CYS A 589 23.99 -12.89 -7.45
C CYS A 589 23.00 -13.91 -8.03
N HIS A 590 22.29 -13.56 -9.09
CA HIS A 590 21.51 -14.55 -9.82
C HIS A 590 22.44 -15.53 -10.54
N LYS A 591 22.01 -16.79 -10.68
CA LYS A 591 22.81 -17.85 -11.33
C LYS A 591 23.40 -17.44 -12.69
N ASN A 592 22.64 -16.74 -13.51
CA ASN A 592 23.07 -16.29 -14.84
C ASN A 592 23.99 -15.07 -14.81
N ALA A 593 24.06 -14.38 -13.67
CA ALA A 593 24.89 -13.20 -13.47
C ALA A 593 26.24 -13.52 -12.81
N ASN A 594 26.49 -14.77 -12.40
CA ASN A 594 27.71 -15.20 -11.71
C ASN A 594 28.89 -15.43 -12.67
N THR A 595 29.19 -14.44 -13.52
CA THR A 595 30.32 -14.46 -14.46
C THR A 595 31.42 -13.54 -13.96
N ARG A 596 32.65 -13.74 -14.43
CA ARG A 596 33.79 -12.89 -14.04
C ARG A 596 33.57 -11.43 -14.46
N ASP A 597 33.02 -11.20 -15.65
CA ASP A 597 32.78 -9.84 -16.15
C ASP A 597 31.73 -9.10 -15.33
N ASN A 598 30.59 -9.73 -15.05
CA ASN A 598 29.54 -9.11 -14.24
C ASN A 598 30.00 -8.84 -12.80
N LEU A 599 30.78 -9.74 -12.20
CA LEU A 599 31.31 -9.53 -10.85
C LEU A 599 32.40 -8.46 -10.81
N GLU A 600 33.21 -8.31 -11.86
CA GLU A 600 34.15 -7.21 -11.96
C GLU A 600 33.41 -5.86 -12.05
N GLU A 601 32.39 -5.77 -12.89
CA GLU A 601 31.54 -4.58 -13.01
C GLU A 601 30.86 -4.25 -11.68
N MET A 602 30.29 -5.26 -11.01
CA MET A 602 29.71 -5.11 -9.67
C MET A 602 30.75 -4.60 -8.66
N ALA A 603 31.97 -5.15 -8.66
CA ALA A 603 33.04 -4.70 -7.78
C ALA A 603 33.42 -3.23 -8.03
N ARG A 604 33.51 -2.79 -9.29
CA ARG A 604 33.74 -1.38 -9.65
C ARG A 604 32.61 -0.49 -9.14
N THR A 605 31.37 -0.92 -9.30
CA THR A 605 30.17 -0.23 -8.80
C THR A 605 30.17 -0.12 -7.27
N GLN A 606 30.52 -1.18 -6.54
CA GLN A 606 30.58 -1.14 -5.08
C GLN A 606 31.70 -0.23 -4.56
N VAL A 607 32.86 -0.18 -5.23
CA VAL A 607 33.92 0.80 -4.90
C VAL A 607 33.43 2.23 -5.08
N ALA A 608 32.65 2.49 -6.14
CA ALA A 608 32.07 3.80 -6.38
C ALA A 608 31.07 4.19 -5.28
N GLU A 609 30.19 3.28 -4.83
CA GLU A 609 29.29 3.53 -3.68
C GLU A 609 30.07 3.81 -2.39
N TRP A 610 31.17 3.07 -2.15
CA TRP A 610 32.05 3.34 -1.01
C TRP A 610 32.66 4.74 -1.04
N ALA A 611 32.85 5.34 -2.21
CA ALA A 611 33.38 6.70 -2.31
C ALA A 611 32.44 7.76 -1.69
N LEU A 612 31.15 7.45 -1.53
CA LEU A 612 30.17 8.31 -0.88
C LEU A 612 30.29 8.31 0.65
N HIS A 613 31.10 7.43 1.25
CA HIS A 613 31.41 7.36 2.68
C HIS A 613 32.66 8.16 3.06
N GLU A 614 33.02 8.19 4.34
CA GLU A 614 34.26 8.77 4.88
C GLU A 614 35.50 8.23 4.14
N LYS A 615 36.53 9.06 4.02
CA LYS A 615 37.72 8.75 3.20
C LYS A 615 38.41 7.48 3.68
N GLU A 616 38.56 7.33 4.99
CA GLU A 616 39.19 6.18 5.62
C GLU A 616 38.44 4.88 5.28
N LYS A 617 37.11 4.94 5.30
CA LYS A 617 36.27 3.78 4.99
C LYS A 617 36.29 3.43 3.50
N PHE A 618 36.27 4.44 2.64
CA PHE A 618 36.45 4.25 1.20
C PHE A 618 37.77 3.55 0.88
N GLU A 619 38.89 4.04 1.43
CA GLU A 619 40.22 3.47 1.19
C GLU A 619 40.32 2.03 1.68
N GLU A 620 39.84 1.75 2.89
CA GLU A 620 39.78 0.40 3.47
C GLU A 620 39.02 -0.57 2.54
N MET A 621 37.81 -0.19 2.14
CA MET A 621 36.93 -1.08 1.37
C MET A 621 37.37 -1.22 -0.07
N ARG A 622 37.90 -0.16 -0.68
CA ARG A 622 38.54 -0.19 -2.00
C ARG A 622 39.64 -1.24 -2.03
N SER A 623 40.56 -1.20 -1.07
CA SER A 623 41.67 -2.16 -0.98
C SER A 623 41.20 -3.59 -0.75
N LYS A 624 40.21 -3.81 0.13
CA LYS A 624 39.63 -5.14 0.37
C LYS A 624 38.98 -5.72 -0.88
N ILE A 625 38.19 -4.92 -1.60
CA ILE A 625 37.52 -5.35 -2.84
C ILE A 625 38.56 -5.66 -3.92
N GLN A 626 39.54 -4.78 -4.14
CA GLN A 626 40.63 -5.02 -5.09
C GLN A 626 41.39 -6.32 -4.79
N MET A 627 41.73 -6.55 -3.52
CA MET A 627 42.42 -7.77 -3.09
C MET A 627 41.57 -9.02 -3.33
N ALA A 628 40.29 -8.99 -2.98
CA ALA A 628 39.39 -10.11 -3.20
C ALA A 628 39.23 -10.44 -4.69
N VAL A 629 39.04 -9.43 -5.55
CA VAL A 629 38.94 -9.62 -7.00
C VAL A 629 40.24 -10.19 -7.57
N PHE A 630 41.39 -9.69 -7.12
CA PHE A 630 42.68 -10.20 -7.58
C PHE A 630 42.90 -11.66 -7.16
N GLN A 631 42.70 -11.99 -5.89
CA GLN A 631 42.94 -13.33 -5.35
C GLN A 631 41.99 -14.38 -5.92
N VAL A 632 40.71 -14.03 -6.10
CA VAL A 632 39.66 -14.98 -6.51
C VAL A 632 39.55 -15.08 -8.03
N MET A 633 39.65 -13.95 -8.73
CA MET A 633 39.36 -13.87 -10.17
C MET A 633 40.60 -13.64 -11.03
N GLY A 634 41.76 -13.32 -10.43
CA GLY A 634 42.98 -12.99 -11.16
C GLY A 634 42.88 -11.68 -11.94
N ARG A 635 41.98 -10.77 -11.52
CA ARG A 635 41.71 -9.49 -12.21
C ARG A 635 42.08 -8.31 -11.32
N TYR A 636 42.45 -7.20 -11.95
CA TYR A 636 42.70 -5.95 -11.27
C TYR A 636 41.63 -4.93 -11.68
N ILE A 637 40.96 -4.33 -10.69
CA ILE A 637 40.03 -3.23 -10.93
C ILE A 637 40.77 -1.90 -10.78
N GLU A 638 40.80 -1.12 -11.85
CA GLU A 638 41.31 0.25 -11.81
C GLU A 638 40.39 1.12 -10.97
N THR A 639 41.00 1.92 -10.10
CA THR A 639 40.28 2.84 -9.22
C THR A 639 40.92 4.22 -9.29
N VAL A 640 40.13 5.24 -8.96
CA VAL A 640 40.58 6.63 -8.92
C VAL A 640 40.48 7.20 -7.50
N GLU A 641 40.93 8.45 -7.33
CA GLU A 641 40.76 9.18 -6.09
C GLU A 641 39.28 9.38 -5.74
N GLN A 642 38.97 9.38 -4.44
CA GLN A 642 37.60 9.49 -3.93
C GLN A 642 36.86 10.70 -4.51
N GLU A 643 37.54 11.84 -4.57
CA GLU A 643 36.96 13.09 -5.06
C GLU A 643 36.50 12.97 -6.52
N ARG A 644 37.22 12.21 -7.34
CA ARG A 644 36.84 12.00 -8.74
C ARG A 644 35.57 11.16 -8.84
N TYR A 645 35.40 10.13 -8.00
CA TYR A 645 34.15 9.39 -7.93
C TYR A 645 32.97 10.28 -7.53
N ILE A 646 33.14 11.11 -6.47
CA ILE A 646 32.09 12.00 -5.99
C ILE A 646 31.69 13.02 -7.07
N GLN A 647 32.67 13.65 -7.74
CA GLN A 647 32.41 14.60 -8.82
C GLN A 647 31.69 13.92 -9.99
N THR A 648 32.10 12.71 -10.37
CA THR A 648 31.44 11.92 -11.40
C THR A 648 29.98 11.62 -11.05
N MET A 649 29.69 11.18 -9.83
CA MET A 649 28.32 10.86 -9.41
C MET A 649 27.41 12.09 -9.33
N LEU A 650 27.96 13.27 -9.00
CA LEU A 650 27.18 14.49 -8.87
C LEU A 650 26.93 15.21 -10.19
N PHE A 651 27.89 15.17 -11.13
CA PHE A 651 27.90 16.08 -12.28
C PHE A 651 28.12 15.43 -13.64
N ALA A 652 28.51 14.16 -13.70
CA ALA A 652 28.73 13.46 -14.96
C ALA A 652 27.59 12.47 -15.25
N ASP A 653 27.54 11.97 -16.48
CA ASP A 653 26.70 10.83 -16.84
C ASP A 653 27.24 9.56 -16.18
N TYR A 654 26.95 9.38 -14.90
CA TYR A 654 27.39 8.23 -14.11
C TYR A 654 26.78 6.92 -14.62
N GLY A 655 25.65 6.97 -15.33
CA GLY A 655 24.99 5.80 -15.91
C GLY A 655 25.83 5.13 -16.99
N THR A 656 26.60 5.91 -17.76
CA THR A 656 27.56 5.37 -18.74
C THR A 656 28.79 4.75 -18.09
N MET A 657 29.30 5.35 -17.01
CA MET A 657 30.51 4.87 -16.33
C MET A 657 30.26 3.70 -15.38
N PHE A 658 29.08 3.64 -14.78
CA PHE A 658 28.66 2.57 -13.87
C PHE A 658 27.25 2.13 -14.26
N PRO A 659 27.09 1.30 -15.29
CA PRO A 659 25.78 0.87 -15.78
C PRO A 659 24.93 0.21 -14.69
N LEU A 660 25.56 -0.51 -13.74
CA LEU A 660 24.88 -1.12 -12.59
C LEU A 660 24.41 -0.12 -11.50
N LEU A 661 24.88 1.14 -11.52
CA LEU A 661 24.38 2.22 -10.66
C LEU A 661 23.19 2.95 -11.27
N CYS A 662 22.94 2.75 -12.57
CA CYS A 662 21.84 3.37 -13.27
C CYS A 662 20.54 2.68 -12.85
N TYR A 663 19.96 3.14 -11.74
CA TYR A 663 18.58 2.84 -11.38
C TYR A 663 17.66 3.66 -12.29
N SER A 664 17.60 3.32 -13.57
CA SER A 664 16.61 3.86 -14.50
C SER A 664 15.26 3.20 -14.27
#